data_AF-A0AAV4VT29-F1
#
_entry.id   AF-A0AAV4VT29-F1
#
_cell.length_a   1.000
_cell.length_b   1.000
_cell.length_c   1.000
_cell.angle_alpha   90.00
_cell.angle_beta   90.00
_cell.angle_gamma   90.00
#
_symmetry.space_group_name_H-M   'P 1'
#
loop_
_entity.id
_entity.type
_entity.pdbx_description
1 polymer ?
#
loop_
_entity_poly.entity_id
_entity_poly.type
_entity_poly.pdbx_seq_one_letter_code
_entity_poly.pdbx_strand_id
1 'polypeptide(L)'
;MTSTQSWKIISFLQSRLEAHWRPGCRSMCCCLLFFFLVWVAGCGAGPGDAGLRMLLQNPHNQELITHLGTRYEIVNPIQIRQEWGRRLSTRSDRVNGTITHLPQTSLFIETYQYKLHLDLELNTNLFPSTLVQFIYEKGGPPLALQELPENCYYHATIRNYPEASAAFTTCDGIRGIILIEDQVLLLHPLQGSHSDNFPHLLYHYSSDQLLNCAVTNEIDSFLENVVHSSLQDNGLQGNKFIEMAVVVDQILFERYSLPPRQVITSIIEIINYVDLVYRPLNTSVSMVFIEIWIEDQMKVDSGIGRSLKDFQEYANRRIKRISVDAAHLLSGVHFNSNRNGLANLDTICTVNAVGITSVTDVYQSHITSFILAHLIGHNLGMEHDHSSCNCSRGTHCIMTNNIPYFTSTVFSRCSIQKYFQTLNQGYGACLFNMPSLRKSICGNSVLEESEECDCGLPEECAKHDPCCDPVTCRLIKHAECSSGPCCKKCKLLSSDHLCRVSEGECDIPEFCDGRNGQCPNDLFKKNGAICAGGLGYCFQGQCPLLKTQCQDIWGEDAENANAACYERLNILGTPNGNCGFDKRGEIQKCEIENSFCGSLQCSNGGKTPVAKEILPIDFVVYKMNAEGAVHECKTRTFSSTDLQHGLVKDGTKCGYQKLCLNQTCTSIRSILSGKCPLEELQATCSGHGICTNINTCSCEEGWKGSDCSTEDEGLQKGHTKTIADYYDAAEGSAQENAHYGENELQLNPNMAITVLAASVIIGLILVVIAVLFIFYRYLRINATAAEVAPK
;
A
#
# COMPACT_ATOMS: atom_id res chain seq x y z
N MET A 1 16.16 -38.58 -8.48
CA MET A 1 17.56 -39.07 -8.54
C MET A 1 18.44 -37.91 -8.97
N THR A 2 19.33 -37.43 -8.09
CA THR A 2 20.18 -36.26 -8.33
C THR A 2 21.27 -36.54 -9.36
N SER A 3 21.66 -35.52 -10.14
CA SER A 3 22.60 -35.60 -11.28
C SER A 3 24.00 -36.12 -10.93
N THR A 4 24.33 -36.29 -9.66
CA THR A 4 25.58 -36.89 -9.19
C THR A 4 25.60 -38.42 -9.28
N GLN A 5 24.45 -39.11 -9.31
CA GLN A 5 24.41 -40.55 -9.58
C GLN A 5 24.54 -40.87 -11.08
N SER A 6 24.07 -39.98 -11.96
CA SER A 6 24.18 -40.14 -13.41
C SER A 6 25.64 -40.13 -13.87
N TRP A 7 26.47 -39.27 -13.28
CA TRP A 7 27.91 -39.22 -13.59
C TRP A 7 28.69 -40.44 -13.10
N LYS A 8 28.28 -41.08 -11.99
CA LYS A 8 28.91 -42.33 -11.50
C LYS A 8 28.55 -43.54 -12.37
N ILE A 9 27.33 -43.60 -12.90
CA ILE A 9 26.92 -44.66 -13.84
C ILE A 9 27.60 -44.47 -15.20
N ILE A 10 27.72 -43.23 -15.69
CA ILE A 10 28.42 -42.91 -16.94
C ILE A 10 29.93 -43.19 -16.81
N SER A 11 30.56 -42.81 -15.70
CA SER A 11 31.97 -43.12 -15.40
C SER A 11 32.23 -44.63 -15.30
N PHE A 12 31.31 -45.39 -14.69
CA PHE A 12 31.42 -46.85 -14.54
C PHE A 12 31.20 -47.61 -15.87
N LEU A 13 30.34 -47.11 -16.75
CA LEU A 13 30.14 -47.67 -18.10
C LEU A 13 31.32 -47.33 -19.03
N GLN A 14 31.89 -46.13 -18.90
CA GLN A 14 33.04 -45.68 -19.70
C GLN A 14 34.31 -46.47 -19.36
N SER A 15 34.53 -46.82 -18.07
CA SER A 15 35.70 -47.62 -17.67
C SER A 15 35.64 -49.10 -18.09
N ARG A 16 34.44 -49.65 -18.38
CA ARG A 16 34.28 -51.02 -18.90
C ARG A 16 34.32 -51.12 -20.42
N LEU A 17 34.03 -50.04 -21.14
CA LEU A 17 34.03 -50.01 -22.61
C LEU A 17 35.44 -49.85 -23.22
N GLU A 18 36.41 -49.33 -22.47
CA GLU A 18 37.80 -49.16 -22.94
C GLU A 18 38.62 -50.46 -23.00
N ALA A 19 38.12 -51.57 -22.44
CA ALA A 19 38.87 -52.83 -22.38
C ALA A 19 38.77 -53.70 -23.66
N HIS A 20 37.93 -53.37 -24.66
CA HIS A 20 37.62 -54.35 -25.73
C HIS A 20 37.50 -53.88 -27.19
N TRP A 21 38.01 -52.70 -27.59
CA TRP A 21 37.81 -52.24 -28.97
C TRP A 21 39.11 -51.96 -29.75
N ARG A 22 39.28 -52.67 -30.87
CA ARG A 22 40.39 -52.54 -31.84
C ARG A 22 40.32 -51.21 -32.63
N PRO A 23 41.48 -50.69 -33.10
CA PRO A 23 41.59 -49.36 -33.70
C PRO A 23 41.08 -49.36 -35.14
N GLY A 24 39.79 -49.12 -35.33
CA GLY A 24 39.20 -48.98 -36.67
C GLY A 24 37.77 -48.42 -36.70
N CYS A 25 37.03 -48.47 -35.58
CA CYS A 25 35.65 -47.98 -35.48
C CYS A 25 35.51 -46.66 -34.67
N ARG A 26 36.54 -45.80 -34.65
CA ARG A 26 36.52 -44.56 -33.84
C ARG A 26 35.71 -43.40 -34.44
N SER A 27 35.46 -43.38 -35.74
CA SER A 27 34.84 -42.20 -36.38
C SER A 27 33.30 -42.22 -36.36
N MET A 28 32.66 -43.35 -36.65
CA MET A 28 31.19 -43.43 -36.73
C MET A 28 30.50 -43.44 -35.34
N CYS A 29 31.12 -44.07 -34.34
CA CYS A 29 30.53 -44.18 -33.00
C CYS A 29 30.66 -42.88 -32.20
N CYS A 30 31.76 -42.12 -32.38
CA CYS A 30 31.92 -40.79 -31.79
C CYS A 30 30.95 -39.77 -32.40
N CYS A 31 30.68 -39.83 -33.71
CA CYS A 31 29.68 -38.96 -34.32
C CYS A 31 28.27 -39.27 -33.80
N LEU A 32 27.89 -40.55 -33.64
CA LEU A 32 26.58 -40.91 -33.09
C LEU A 32 26.43 -40.53 -31.61
N LEU A 33 27.47 -40.68 -30.79
CA LEU A 33 27.49 -40.21 -29.40
C LEU A 33 27.45 -38.68 -29.30
N PHE A 34 28.13 -37.97 -30.20
CA PHE A 34 28.10 -36.51 -30.25
C PHE A 34 26.74 -36.00 -30.73
N PHE A 35 26.12 -36.63 -31.73
CA PHE A 35 24.75 -36.31 -32.14
C PHE A 35 23.72 -36.67 -31.07
N PHE A 36 23.91 -37.76 -30.32
CA PHE A 36 23.03 -38.12 -29.21
C PHE A 36 23.21 -37.17 -28.01
N LEU A 37 24.43 -36.74 -27.70
CA LEU A 37 24.71 -35.74 -26.65
C LEU A 37 24.25 -34.33 -27.05
N VAL A 38 24.38 -33.95 -28.32
CA VAL A 38 23.86 -32.68 -28.86
C VAL A 38 22.34 -32.71 -28.96
N TRP A 39 21.73 -33.86 -29.25
CA TRP A 39 20.27 -34.03 -29.23
C TRP A 39 19.69 -34.06 -27.81
N VAL A 40 20.39 -34.69 -26.85
CA VAL A 40 20.01 -34.66 -25.42
C VAL A 40 20.25 -33.28 -24.79
N ALA A 41 21.30 -32.56 -25.19
CA ALA A 41 21.54 -31.17 -24.78
C ALA A 41 20.60 -30.18 -25.49
N GLY A 42 20.18 -30.47 -26.72
CA GLY A 42 19.27 -29.66 -27.54
C GLY A 42 17.78 -29.90 -27.27
N CYS A 43 17.40 -31.04 -26.68
CA CYS A 43 16.02 -31.33 -26.27
C CYS A 43 15.69 -30.87 -24.83
N GLY A 44 16.62 -30.24 -24.11
CA GLY A 44 16.47 -29.89 -22.69
C GLY A 44 15.94 -28.48 -22.39
N ALA A 45 15.88 -27.57 -23.36
CA ALA A 45 15.48 -26.18 -23.12
C ALA A 45 14.34 -25.78 -24.05
N GLY A 46 13.11 -26.07 -23.62
CA GLY A 46 11.91 -25.49 -24.24
C GLY A 46 11.83 -23.97 -23.95
N PRO A 47 11.02 -23.22 -24.72
CA PRO A 47 10.86 -21.77 -24.57
C PRO A 47 10.38 -21.30 -23.17
N GLY A 48 9.91 -22.20 -22.31
CA GLY A 48 9.57 -21.90 -20.91
C GLY A 48 10.76 -21.78 -19.95
N ASP A 49 11.93 -22.36 -20.27
CA ASP A 49 13.10 -22.40 -19.36
C ASP A 49 13.89 -21.07 -19.35
N ALA A 50 13.80 -20.28 -20.43
CA ALA A 50 14.45 -18.96 -20.51
C ALA A 50 13.76 -17.90 -19.63
N GLY A 51 12.42 -17.88 -19.62
CA GLY A 51 11.64 -16.92 -18.82
C GLY A 51 11.79 -17.15 -17.32
N LEU A 52 11.82 -18.42 -16.90
CA LEU A 52 12.03 -18.76 -15.48
C LEU A 52 13.43 -18.37 -15.00
N ARG A 53 14.46 -18.55 -15.84
CA ARG A 53 15.83 -18.10 -15.53
C ARG A 53 15.92 -16.58 -15.37
N MET A 54 15.21 -15.81 -16.20
CA MET A 54 15.16 -14.35 -16.05
C MET A 54 14.46 -13.93 -14.75
N LEU A 55 13.36 -14.60 -14.37
CA LEU A 55 12.68 -14.33 -13.09
C LEU A 55 13.58 -14.64 -11.88
N LEU A 56 14.31 -15.75 -11.91
CA LEU A 56 15.27 -16.10 -10.85
C LEU A 56 16.51 -15.18 -10.81
N GLN A 57 16.77 -14.42 -11.88
CA GLN A 57 17.85 -13.42 -11.96
C GLN A 57 17.40 -12.01 -11.53
N ASN A 58 16.11 -11.80 -11.24
CA ASN A 58 15.61 -10.53 -10.69
C ASN A 58 16.26 -10.26 -9.32
N PRO A 59 16.80 -9.06 -9.05
CA PRO A 59 17.46 -8.73 -7.78
C PRO A 59 16.59 -8.99 -6.54
N HIS A 60 15.29 -8.67 -6.57
CA HIS A 60 14.38 -8.91 -5.44
C HIS A 60 14.15 -10.42 -5.21
N ASN A 61 13.98 -11.19 -6.29
CA ASN A 61 13.85 -12.64 -6.17
C ASN A 61 15.16 -13.27 -5.72
N GLN A 62 16.32 -12.73 -6.12
CA GLN A 62 17.63 -13.17 -5.64
C GLN A 62 17.82 -12.87 -4.15
N GLU A 63 17.48 -11.67 -3.70
CA GLU A 63 17.49 -11.31 -2.28
C GLU A 63 16.61 -12.27 -1.48
N LEU A 64 15.37 -12.46 -1.90
CA LEU A 64 14.44 -13.42 -1.31
C LEU A 64 15.06 -14.84 -1.26
N ILE A 65 15.57 -15.37 -2.37
CA ILE A 65 16.20 -16.71 -2.41
C ILE A 65 17.43 -16.78 -1.48
N THR A 66 18.19 -15.69 -1.35
CA THR A 66 19.35 -15.62 -0.46
C THR A 66 18.93 -15.70 1.01
N HIS A 67 17.84 -15.03 1.38
CA HIS A 67 17.25 -15.09 2.72
C HIS A 67 16.58 -16.43 3.03
N LEU A 68 15.99 -17.10 2.04
CA LEU A 68 15.24 -18.35 2.21
C LEU A 68 16.10 -19.64 2.13
N GLY A 69 17.29 -19.57 1.54
CA GLY A 69 18.22 -20.69 1.40
C GLY A 69 18.00 -21.56 0.13
N THR A 70 18.63 -22.75 0.10
CA THR A 70 18.83 -23.54 -1.14
C THR A 70 17.75 -24.60 -1.45
N ARG A 71 16.70 -24.75 -0.63
CA ARG A 71 15.66 -25.79 -0.80
C ARG A 71 14.30 -25.19 -1.11
N TYR A 72 14.06 -24.85 -2.37
CA TYR A 72 12.76 -24.40 -2.86
C TYR A 72 12.32 -25.22 -4.08
N GLU A 73 11.01 -25.29 -4.27
CA GLU A 73 10.33 -25.80 -5.45
C GLU A 73 9.61 -24.63 -6.14
N ILE A 74 9.55 -24.68 -7.47
CA ILE A 74 8.80 -23.70 -8.25
C ILE A 74 7.46 -24.33 -8.61
N VAL A 75 6.38 -23.75 -8.11
CA VAL A 75 5.01 -24.25 -8.31
C VAL A 75 4.19 -23.23 -9.09
N ASN A 76 3.12 -23.70 -9.74
CA ASN A 76 2.19 -22.84 -10.46
C ASN A 76 0.78 -23.12 -9.91
N PRO A 77 0.31 -22.35 -8.92
CA PRO A 77 -1.03 -22.45 -8.40
C PRO A 77 -2.07 -22.24 -9.51
N ILE A 78 -3.23 -22.90 -9.43
CA ILE A 78 -4.31 -22.78 -10.40
C ILE A 78 -5.62 -22.52 -9.65
N GLN A 79 -6.34 -21.46 -9.97
CA GLN A 79 -7.70 -21.23 -9.44
C GLN A 79 -8.70 -22.15 -10.14
N ILE A 80 -9.50 -22.89 -9.38
CA ILE A 80 -10.56 -23.75 -9.90
C ILE A 80 -11.85 -22.92 -9.98
N ARG A 81 -12.24 -22.47 -11.18
CA ARG A 81 -13.55 -21.83 -11.45
C ARG A 81 -14.44 -22.76 -12.29
N GLN A 82 -15.78 -22.62 -12.18
CA GLN A 82 -16.73 -23.34 -13.05
C GLN A 82 -16.71 -22.84 -14.50
N GLU A 83 -16.19 -21.64 -14.74
CA GLU A 83 -16.01 -21.06 -16.07
C GLU A 83 -14.54 -21.15 -16.51
N TRP A 84 -14.31 -21.53 -17.77
CA TRP A 84 -13.00 -21.80 -18.33
C TRP A 84 -12.13 -20.53 -18.44
N GLY A 85 -11.41 -20.20 -17.36
CA GLY A 85 -10.40 -19.13 -17.33
C GLY A 85 -9.33 -19.41 -16.27
N ARG A 86 -8.06 -19.55 -16.70
CA ARG A 86 -6.89 -19.74 -15.83
C ARG A 86 -6.37 -18.39 -15.31
N ARG A 87 -7.11 -17.72 -14.42
CA ARG A 87 -6.67 -16.48 -13.77
C ARG A 87 -6.54 -16.70 -12.27
N LEU A 88 -5.39 -16.34 -11.68
CA LEU A 88 -5.13 -16.37 -10.24
C LEU A 88 -5.60 -15.07 -9.56
N SER A 89 -6.82 -14.62 -9.83
CA SER A 89 -7.36 -13.42 -9.19
C SER A 89 -8.57 -13.75 -8.34
N THR A 90 -8.57 -13.28 -7.10
CA THR A 90 -9.71 -13.36 -6.18
C THR A 90 -10.63 -12.14 -6.28
N ARG A 91 -10.29 -11.14 -7.10
CA ARG A 91 -11.12 -9.95 -7.32
C ARG A 91 -12.38 -10.33 -8.11
N SER A 92 -13.53 -9.86 -7.64
CA SER A 92 -14.85 -9.95 -8.29
C SER A 92 -15.11 -8.70 -9.15
N ASP A 93 -16.10 -8.75 -10.04
CA ASP A 93 -16.46 -7.63 -10.92
C ASP A 93 -16.76 -6.35 -10.12
N ARG A 94 -16.29 -5.20 -10.65
CA ARG A 94 -16.41 -3.88 -10.00
C ARG A 94 -17.88 -3.48 -9.85
N VAL A 95 -18.34 -3.31 -8.61
CA VAL A 95 -19.59 -2.61 -8.29
C VAL A 95 -19.20 -1.28 -7.65
N ASN A 96 -19.63 -0.15 -8.24
CA ASN A 96 -19.40 1.20 -7.70
C ASN A 96 -17.93 1.58 -7.40
N GLY A 97 -16.97 1.13 -8.21
CA GLY A 97 -15.56 1.57 -8.09
C GLY A 97 -14.77 0.99 -6.91
N THR A 98 -15.41 0.22 -6.02
CA THR A 98 -14.74 -0.53 -4.94
C THR A 98 -14.33 -1.92 -5.42
N ILE A 99 -13.08 -2.30 -5.17
CA ILE A 99 -12.58 -3.64 -5.47
C ILE A 99 -13.18 -4.60 -4.43
N THR A 100 -13.94 -5.58 -4.89
CA THR A 100 -14.51 -6.63 -4.02
C THR A 100 -13.82 -7.95 -4.29
N HIS A 101 -13.72 -8.79 -3.27
CA HIS A 101 -13.10 -10.10 -3.35
C HIS A 101 -14.16 -11.21 -3.23
N LEU A 102 -13.89 -12.35 -3.88
CA LEU A 102 -14.76 -13.52 -3.81
C LEU A 102 -14.81 -14.04 -2.36
N PRO A 103 -16.00 -14.18 -1.74
CA PRO A 103 -16.10 -14.69 -0.37
C PRO A 103 -15.49 -16.08 -0.20
N GLN A 104 -15.58 -16.91 -1.25
CA GLN A 104 -15.02 -18.25 -1.30
C GLN A 104 -14.44 -18.55 -2.69
N THR A 105 -13.34 -19.30 -2.74
CA THR A 105 -12.73 -19.76 -3.99
C THR A 105 -11.89 -21.01 -3.73
N SER A 106 -11.56 -21.80 -4.75
CA SER A 106 -10.63 -22.92 -4.62
C SER A 106 -9.35 -22.71 -5.42
N LEU A 107 -8.22 -23.14 -4.86
CA LEU A 107 -6.92 -23.17 -5.51
C LEU A 107 -6.40 -24.62 -5.55
N PHE A 108 -5.64 -24.93 -6.60
CA PHE A 108 -4.93 -26.19 -6.75
C PHE A 108 -3.43 -25.92 -6.89
N ILE A 109 -2.63 -26.57 -6.05
CA ILE A 109 -1.17 -26.52 -6.12
C ILE A 109 -0.66 -27.95 -6.20
N GLU A 110 0.00 -28.27 -7.31
CA GLU A 110 0.70 -29.54 -7.49
C GLU A 110 2.19 -29.33 -7.19
N THR A 111 2.72 -30.15 -6.29
CA THR A 111 4.12 -30.16 -5.91
C THR A 111 4.71 -31.56 -6.13
N TYR A 112 6.03 -31.71 -6.03
CA TYR A 112 6.66 -33.03 -6.11
C TYR A 112 6.18 -34.01 -5.02
N GLN A 113 5.75 -33.47 -3.86
CA GLN A 113 5.37 -34.27 -2.68
C GLN A 113 3.86 -34.27 -2.41
N TYR A 114 3.16 -33.18 -2.74
CA TYR A 114 1.78 -32.94 -2.32
C TYR A 114 0.90 -32.53 -3.50
N LYS A 115 -0.39 -32.89 -3.40
CA LYS A 115 -1.46 -32.38 -4.27
C LYS A 115 -2.46 -31.63 -3.41
N LEU A 116 -2.32 -30.31 -3.38
CA LEU A 116 -3.04 -29.43 -2.47
C LEU A 116 -4.27 -28.85 -3.17
N HIS A 117 -5.45 -29.34 -2.80
CA HIS A 117 -6.73 -28.72 -3.14
C HIS A 117 -7.16 -27.84 -1.97
N LEU A 118 -6.98 -26.53 -2.12
CA LEU A 118 -7.21 -25.52 -1.10
C LEU A 118 -8.58 -24.90 -1.34
N ASP A 119 -9.46 -24.95 -0.35
CA ASP A 119 -10.71 -24.18 -0.33
C ASP A 119 -10.51 -22.95 0.54
N LEU A 120 -10.48 -21.78 -0.09
CA LEU A 120 -10.22 -20.49 0.50
C LEU A 120 -11.52 -19.81 0.91
N GLU A 121 -11.51 -19.21 2.09
CA GLU A 121 -12.58 -18.41 2.68
C GLU A 121 -12.01 -17.04 3.08
N LEU A 122 -12.67 -15.96 2.62
CA LEU A 122 -12.23 -14.59 2.86
C LEU A 122 -12.37 -14.26 4.35
N ASN A 123 -11.30 -13.73 4.95
CA ASN A 123 -11.29 -13.32 6.35
C ASN A 123 -11.93 -11.94 6.51
N THR A 124 -13.25 -11.92 6.71
CA THR A 124 -14.03 -10.69 6.86
C THR A 124 -13.87 -10.00 8.21
N ASN A 125 -13.30 -10.69 9.21
CA ASN A 125 -13.15 -10.17 10.57
C ASN A 125 -11.73 -9.63 10.85
N LEU A 126 -10.82 -9.65 9.89
CA LEU A 126 -9.41 -9.33 10.12
C LEU A 126 -9.18 -7.86 10.52
N PHE A 127 -9.96 -6.95 9.97
CA PHE A 127 -10.02 -5.54 10.36
C PHE A 127 -11.40 -4.95 10.02
N PRO A 128 -11.95 -4.05 10.85
CA PRO A 128 -13.26 -3.45 10.60
C PRO A 128 -13.17 -2.30 9.59
N SER A 129 -14.33 -1.85 9.09
CA SER A 129 -14.44 -0.60 8.31
C SER A 129 -14.11 0.65 9.13
N THR A 130 -14.05 0.53 10.45
CA THR A 130 -13.65 1.59 11.39
C THR A 130 -12.19 1.45 11.82
N LEU A 131 -11.35 0.76 11.03
CA LEU A 131 -9.92 0.62 11.34
C LEU A 131 -9.28 2.01 11.39
N VAL A 132 -8.73 2.35 12.55
CA VAL A 132 -8.03 3.62 12.76
C VAL A 132 -6.55 3.44 12.41
N GLN A 133 -6.02 4.35 11.58
CA GLN A 133 -4.67 4.27 11.01
C GLN A 133 -3.96 5.61 11.18
N PHE A 134 -2.82 5.63 11.88
CA PHE A 134 -2.02 6.84 12.10
C PHE A 134 -0.57 6.69 11.64
N ILE A 135 -0.02 7.77 11.10
CA ILE A 135 1.41 7.92 10.80
C ILE A 135 1.95 9.11 11.59
N TYR A 136 2.99 8.88 12.37
CA TYR A 136 3.69 9.94 13.11
C TYR A 136 4.89 10.43 12.30
N GLU A 137 4.73 11.58 11.65
CA GLU A 137 5.79 12.29 10.94
C GLU A 137 6.66 13.14 11.88
N LYS A 138 7.82 13.55 11.39
CA LYS A 138 8.84 14.24 12.19
C LYS A 138 8.34 15.61 12.67
N GLY A 139 8.16 15.76 13.98
CA GLY A 139 7.79 17.03 14.63
C GLY A 139 6.38 17.57 14.32
N GLY A 140 5.48 16.76 13.76
CA GLY A 140 4.10 17.14 13.43
C GLY A 140 3.04 16.31 14.18
N PRO A 141 1.75 16.72 14.15
CA PRO A 141 0.66 15.91 14.67
C PRO A 141 0.49 14.62 13.82
N PRO A 142 -0.10 13.55 14.39
CA PRO A 142 -0.29 12.31 13.64
C PRO A 142 -1.22 12.51 12.44
N LEU A 143 -0.82 11.97 11.29
CA LEU A 143 -1.63 11.95 10.08
C LEU A 143 -2.57 10.75 10.11
N ALA A 144 -3.88 10.99 10.11
CA ALA A 144 -4.89 9.96 9.94
C ALA A 144 -5.01 9.55 8.47
N LEU A 145 -4.89 8.24 8.18
CA LEU A 145 -5.20 7.70 6.86
C LEU A 145 -6.69 7.40 6.75
N GLN A 146 -7.38 8.07 5.82
CA GLN A 146 -8.83 7.88 5.60
C GLN A 146 -9.15 6.66 4.73
N GLU A 147 -8.26 6.25 3.83
CA GLU A 147 -8.49 5.10 2.95
C GLU A 147 -8.12 3.78 3.66
N LEU A 148 -9.07 2.84 3.65
CA LEU A 148 -8.88 1.49 4.21
C LEU A 148 -8.03 0.60 3.28
N PRO A 149 -7.24 -0.34 3.83
CA PRO A 149 -6.57 -1.37 3.05
C PRO A 149 -7.55 -2.31 2.33
N GLU A 150 -7.16 -2.81 1.15
CA GLU A 150 -7.91 -3.84 0.41
C GLU A 150 -7.96 -5.16 1.22
N ASN A 151 -9.16 -5.71 1.46
CA ASN A 151 -9.29 -7.00 2.14
C ASN A 151 -9.19 -8.17 1.15
N CYS A 152 -7.96 -8.68 0.99
CA CYS A 152 -7.61 -9.80 0.11
C CYS A 152 -7.07 -11.02 0.88
N TYR A 153 -7.38 -11.13 2.17
CA TYR A 153 -6.80 -12.10 3.10
C TYR A 153 -7.73 -13.29 3.31
N TYR A 154 -7.18 -14.50 3.20
CA TYR A 154 -7.94 -15.74 3.22
C TYR A 154 -7.35 -16.73 4.20
N HIS A 155 -8.22 -17.58 4.74
CA HIS A 155 -7.84 -18.88 5.28
C HIS A 155 -8.23 -19.97 4.32
N ALA A 156 -7.50 -21.09 4.31
CA ALA A 156 -7.85 -22.23 3.50
C ALA A 156 -7.84 -23.54 4.28
N THR A 157 -8.80 -24.40 3.94
CA THR A 157 -8.81 -25.82 4.31
C THR A 157 -8.29 -26.65 3.14
N ILE A 158 -7.69 -27.82 3.41
CA ILE A 158 -7.08 -28.65 2.38
C ILE A 158 -7.87 -29.96 2.26
N ARG A 159 -8.59 -30.17 1.16
CA ARG A 159 -9.52 -31.32 1.01
C ARG A 159 -8.87 -32.67 1.24
N ASN A 160 -7.64 -32.82 0.76
CA ASN A 160 -6.89 -34.08 0.83
C ASN A 160 -6.21 -34.28 2.19
N TYR A 161 -6.15 -33.22 3.02
CA TYR A 161 -5.45 -33.19 4.30
C TYR A 161 -6.36 -32.47 5.31
N PRO A 162 -7.36 -33.16 5.88
CA PRO A 162 -8.40 -32.54 6.70
C PRO A 162 -7.84 -31.87 7.97
N GLU A 163 -6.63 -32.25 8.36
CA GLU A 163 -5.90 -31.73 9.51
C GLU A 163 -5.01 -30.52 9.20
N ALA A 164 -4.85 -30.19 7.91
CA ALA A 164 -4.00 -29.12 7.42
C ALA A 164 -4.80 -27.82 7.23
N SER A 165 -4.11 -26.71 7.41
CA SER A 165 -4.68 -25.36 7.34
C SER A 165 -3.70 -24.40 6.70
N ALA A 166 -4.21 -23.38 6.03
CA ALA A 166 -3.37 -22.38 5.39
C ALA A 166 -3.95 -20.98 5.54
N ALA A 167 -3.11 -19.96 5.40
CA ALA A 167 -3.51 -18.57 5.35
C ALA A 167 -2.74 -17.86 4.24
N PHE A 168 -3.44 -17.03 3.46
CA PHE A 168 -2.91 -16.39 2.27
C PHE A 168 -3.34 -14.93 2.17
N THR A 169 -2.47 -14.10 1.59
CA THR A 169 -2.85 -12.84 0.94
C THR A 169 -2.89 -13.06 -0.57
N THR A 170 -3.80 -12.36 -1.25
CA THR A 170 -4.01 -12.46 -2.70
C THR A 170 -3.98 -11.10 -3.41
N CYS A 171 -3.61 -10.02 -2.71
CA CYS A 171 -3.57 -8.65 -3.24
C CYS A 171 -2.58 -8.53 -4.41
N ASP A 172 -1.34 -8.97 -4.19
CA ASP A 172 -0.23 -8.91 -5.15
C ASP A 172 0.32 -10.32 -5.42
N GLY A 173 -0.59 -11.20 -5.80
CA GLY A 173 -0.31 -12.62 -5.93
C GLY A 173 -0.54 -13.41 -4.64
N ILE A 174 -0.50 -14.73 -4.76
CA ILE A 174 -0.71 -15.62 -3.63
C ILE A 174 0.58 -15.73 -2.83
N ARG A 175 0.60 -15.11 -1.66
CA ARG A 175 1.64 -15.29 -0.65
C ARG A 175 0.99 -15.87 0.60
N GLY A 176 1.64 -16.80 1.28
CA GLY A 176 1.03 -17.42 2.44
C GLY A 176 1.83 -18.53 3.10
N ILE A 177 1.22 -19.08 4.14
CA ILE A 177 1.70 -20.27 4.85
C ILE A 177 0.73 -21.42 4.67
N ILE A 178 1.28 -22.63 4.54
CA ILE A 178 0.54 -23.89 4.53
C ILE A 178 1.11 -24.77 5.63
N LEU A 179 0.24 -25.20 6.53
CA LEU A 179 0.56 -26.00 7.70
C LEU A 179 0.03 -27.41 7.45
N ILE A 180 0.94 -28.35 7.22
CA ILE A 180 0.62 -29.74 6.90
C ILE A 180 1.51 -30.66 7.73
N GLU A 181 0.88 -31.55 8.50
CA GLU A 181 1.58 -32.40 9.47
C GLU A 181 2.41 -31.55 10.46
N ASP A 182 3.73 -31.80 10.57
CA ASP A 182 4.68 -31.00 11.36
C ASP A 182 5.57 -30.11 10.48
N GLN A 183 5.09 -29.75 9.28
CA GLN A 183 5.82 -28.95 8.30
C GLN A 183 5.14 -27.61 8.02
N VAL A 184 5.96 -26.56 7.96
CA VAL A 184 5.55 -25.23 7.51
C VAL A 184 6.08 -25.03 6.09
N LEU A 185 5.15 -24.95 5.14
CA LEU A 185 5.45 -24.58 3.76
C LEU A 185 5.10 -23.11 3.57
N LEU A 186 5.99 -22.37 2.91
CA LEU A 186 5.74 -21.00 2.54
C LEU A 186 5.62 -20.89 1.04
N LEU A 187 4.61 -20.15 0.62
CA LEU A 187 4.35 -19.83 -0.77
C LEU A 187 4.64 -18.34 -0.97
N HIS A 188 5.53 -18.02 -1.90
CA HIS A 188 5.88 -16.64 -2.22
C HIS A 188 5.79 -16.40 -3.73
N PRO A 189 5.12 -15.32 -4.18
CA PRO A 189 5.07 -14.97 -5.59
C PRO A 189 6.46 -14.53 -6.08
N LEU A 190 6.88 -14.97 -7.29
CA LEU A 190 8.07 -14.43 -7.96
C LEU A 190 7.73 -13.11 -8.66
N GLN A 191 8.54 -12.07 -8.40
CA GLN A 191 8.35 -10.75 -9.00
C GLN A 191 8.86 -10.69 -10.45
N GLY A 192 8.22 -9.87 -11.29
CA GLY A 192 8.66 -9.60 -12.67
C GLY A 192 7.98 -10.42 -13.77
N SER A 193 6.88 -11.12 -13.47
CA SER A 193 6.07 -11.81 -14.48
C SER A 193 4.74 -11.09 -14.71
N HIS A 194 4.47 -10.70 -15.95
CA HIS A 194 3.24 -9.98 -16.35
C HIS A 194 2.08 -10.91 -16.74
N SER A 195 2.15 -12.20 -16.41
CA SER A 195 1.13 -13.18 -16.80
C SER A 195 0.18 -13.50 -15.65
N ASP A 196 -1.11 -13.73 -15.95
CA ASP A 196 -2.14 -14.17 -14.99
C ASP A 196 -1.82 -15.51 -14.28
N ASN A 197 -0.77 -16.23 -14.72
CA ASN A 197 -0.22 -17.45 -14.15
C ASN A 197 1.30 -17.32 -13.99
N PHE A 198 1.75 -16.57 -12.99
CA PHE A 198 3.17 -16.47 -12.68
C PHE A 198 3.59 -17.54 -11.64
N PRO A 199 4.84 -18.01 -11.71
CA PRO A 199 5.34 -19.04 -10.81
C PRO A 199 5.53 -18.54 -9.37
N HIS A 200 5.38 -19.44 -8.42
CA HIS A 200 5.60 -19.21 -7.00
C HIS A 200 6.76 -20.05 -6.51
N LEU A 201 7.51 -19.50 -5.55
CA LEU A 201 8.43 -20.28 -4.74
C LEU A 201 7.64 -20.94 -3.62
N LEU A 202 7.64 -22.26 -3.62
CA LEU A 202 7.23 -23.08 -2.48
C LEU A 202 8.48 -23.59 -1.78
N TYR A 203 8.65 -23.30 -0.50
CA TYR A 203 9.80 -23.81 0.24
C TYR A 203 9.40 -24.29 1.62
N HIS A 204 10.15 -25.29 2.09
CA HIS A 204 10.01 -25.80 3.44
C HIS A 204 10.82 -24.92 4.37
N TYR A 205 10.16 -24.36 5.38
CA TYR A 205 10.88 -23.67 6.42
C TYR A 205 11.51 -24.65 7.40
N SER A 206 12.79 -24.43 7.67
CA SER A 206 13.55 -25.11 8.71
C SER A 206 14.61 -24.12 9.18
N SER A 207 14.50 -23.62 10.40
CA SER A 207 15.43 -22.64 10.96
C SER A 207 15.96 -23.13 12.29
N ASP A 208 17.25 -22.92 12.56
CA ASP A 208 17.90 -23.24 13.84
C ASP A 208 17.78 -22.08 14.87
N GLN A 209 16.99 -21.04 14.57
CA GLN A 209 16.86 -19.86 15.43
C GLN A 209 15.98 -20.13 16.65
N LEU A 210 16.57 -19.93 17.84
CA LEU A 210 15.90 -20.09 19.13
C LEU A 210 14.96 -18.91 19.42
N LEU A 211 13.69 -19.21 19.67
CA LEU A 211 12.76 -18.28 20.30
C LEU A 211 13.06 -18.17 21.79
N ASN A 212 13.50 -17.01 22.25
CA ASN A 212 13.67 -16.71 23.67
C ASN A 212 12.61 -15.71 24.12
N CYS A 213 11.57 -16.20 24.80
CA CYS A 213 10.60 -15.33 25.47
C CYS A 213 11.20 -14.79 26.78
N ALA A 214 11.03 -13.50 27.00
CA ALA A 214 11.57 -12.78 28.15
C ALA A 214 10.77 -13.00 29.44
N VAL A 215 9.57 -13.57 29.34
CA VAL A 215 8.68 -13.89 30.47
C VAL A 215 9.32 -14.99 31.30
N THR A 216 9.63 -14.73 32.56
CA THR A 216 10.02 -15.77 33.52
C THR A 216 8.83 -16.05 34.44
N ASN A 217 8.68 -17.30 34.88
CA ASN A 217 7.60 -17.73 35.81
C ASN A 217 7.66 -17.03 37.19
N GLU A 218 8.59 -16.10 37.39
CA GLU A 218 8.85 -15.35 38.64
C GLU A 218 8.52 -13.85 38.52
N ILE A 219 8.05 -13.34 37.37
CA ILE A 219 7.67 -11.92 37.25
C ILE A 219 6.30 -11.73 37.91
N ASP A 220 6.29 -10.92 38.96
CA ASP A 220 5.17 -10.57 39.83
C ASP A 220 3.83 -10.47 39.09
N SER A 221 2.88 -11.30 39.53
CA SER A 221 1.46 -11.05 39.38
C SER A 221 1.14 -9.71 40.05
N PHE A 222 1.17 -8.61 39.30
CA PHE A 222 0.62 -7.32 39.73
C PHE A 222 -0.91 -7.41 39.74
N LEU A 223 -1.45 -8.22 40.65
CA LEU A 223 -2.86 -8.27 40.98
C LEU A 223 -3.18 -7.06 41.86
N GLU A 224 -3.59 -5.95 41.23
CA GLU A 224 -4.51 -5.04 41.90
C GLU A 224 -5.91 -5.68 41.89
N ASN A 225 -6.57 -5.66 43.05
CA ASN A 225 -7.87 -6.27 43.31
C ASN A 225 -8.97 -5.69 42.39
N VAL A 226 -9.16 -6.28 41.21
CA VAL A 226 -10.33 -5.99 40.38
C VAL A 226 -11.46 -6.95 40.77
N VAL A 227 -12.53 -6.38 41.32
CA VAL A 227 -13.75 -7.12 41.67
C VAL A 227 -14.50 -7.43 40.37
N HIS A 228 -14.65 -8.71 40.04
CA HIS A 228 -15.34 -9.16 38.83
C HIS A 228 -16.60 -9.97 39.15
N SER A 229 -17.66 -9.68 38.40
CA SER A 229 -18.95 -10.36 38.44
C SER A 229 -18.87 -11.70 37.72
N SER A 230 -19.27 -12.80 38.38
CA SER A 230 -19.37 -14.11 37.75
C SER A 230 -20.40 -14.11 36.63
N LEU A 231 -19.98 -14.37 35.40
CA LEU A 231 -20.91 -14.64 34.30
C LEU A 231 -21.37 -16.10 34.40
N GLN A 232 -22.68 -16.28 34.39
CA GLN A 232 -23.38 -17.55 34.53
C GLN A 232 -23.21 -18.39 33.25
N ASP A 233 -22.46 -19.50 33.37
CA ASP A 233 -22.37 -20.80 32.66
C ASP A 233 -22.85 -21.02 31.19
N ASN A 234 -23.43 -20.06 30.49
CA ASN A 234 -23.97 -20.21 29.12
C ASN A 234 -23.17 -19.44 28.04
N GLY A 235 -22.12 -18.70 28.42
CA GLY A 235 -21.38 -17.79 27.52
C GLY A 235 -20.13 -18.37 26.83
N LEU A 236 -19.65 -19.55 27.24
CA LEU A 236 -18.37 -20.12 26.78
C LEU A 236 -18.39 -20.67 25.34
N GLN A 237 -19.58 -20.76 24.73
CA GLN A 237 -19.83 -21.42 23.44
C GLN A 237 -19.97 -20.45 22.26
N GLY A 238 -19.84 -19.13 22.49
CA GLY A 238 -19.84 -18.11 21.45
C GLY A 238 -18.51 -17.97 20.72
N ASN A 239 -18.51 -17.30 19.57
CA ASN A 239 -17.28 -16.80 18.94
C ASN A 239 -16.69 -15.69 19.79
N LYS A 240 -15.36 -15.68 19.94
CA LYS A 240 -14.60 -14.65 20.65
C LYS A 240 -13.83 -13.81 19.63
N PHE A 241 -13.60 -12.55 19.93
CA PHE A 241 -12.86 -11.60 19.11
C PHE A 241 -11.81 -10.92 20.00
N ILE A 242 -10.57 -10.83 19.53
CA ILE A 242 -9.49 -10.08 20.17
C ILE A 242 -9.27 -8.85 19.30
N GLU A 243 -9.67 -7.70 19.80
CA GLU A 243 -9.51 -6.40 19.17
C GLU A 243 -8.12 -5.85 19.50
N MET A 244 -7.19 -5.90 18.55
CA MET A 244 -5.78 -5.56 18.76
C MET A 244 -5.42 -4.17 18.22
N ALA A 245 -4.66 -3.42 19.02
CA ALA A 245 -3.84 -2.30 18.55
C ALA A 245 -2.43 -2.77 18.21
N VAL A 246 -1.92 -2.36 17.04
CA VAL A 246 -0.54 -2.65 16.62
C VAL A 246 0.23 -1.34 16.43
N VAL A 247 1.40 -1.25 17.04
CA VAL A 247 2.30 -0.11 16.87
C VAL A 247 3.59 -0.60 16.20
N VAL A 248 4.09 0.13 15.21
CA VAL A 248 5.32 -0.18 14.48
C VAL A 248 6.36 0.90 14.77
N ASP A 249 7.51 0.52 15.34
CA ASP A 249 8.59 1.46 15.66
C ASP A 249 9.36 1.93 14.42
N GLN A 250 10.15 3.00 14.59
CA GLN A 250 10.92 3.61 13.53
C GLN A 250 11.91 2.62 12.89
N ILE A 251 12.61 1.83 13.70
CA ILE A 251 13.64 0.90 13.21
C ILE A 251 12.99 -0.20 12.33
N LEU A 252 11.82 -0.71 12.72
CA LEU A 252 11.10 -1.68 11.92
C LEU A 252 10.56 -1.05 10.63
N PHE A 253 10.01 0.16 10.70
CA PHE A 253 9.54 0.90 9.53
C PHE A 253 10.67 1.10 8.51
N GLU A 254 11.84 1.54 8.96
CA GLU A 254 13.04 1.68 8.13
C GLU A 254 13.49 0.33 7.52
N ARG A 255 13.41 -0.76 8.29
CA ARG A 255 13.78 -2.11 7.82
C ARG A 255 12.88 -2.63 6.70
N TYR A 256 11.58 -2.33 6.74
CA TYR A 256 10.70 -2.67 5.62
C TYR A 256 11.13 -1.95 4.34
N SER A 257 11.60 -0.70 4.44
CA SER A 257 11.97 0.12 3.25
C SER A 257 10.84 0.22 2.22
N LEU A 258 9.58 0.21 2.69
CA LEU A 258 8.36 0.31 1.89
C LEU A 258 7.53 1.54 2.29
N PRO A 259 6.66 2.06 1.42
CA PRO A 259 5.69 3.08 1.78
C PRO A 259 4.79 2.65 2.96
N PRO A 260 4.32 3.57 3.82
CA PRO A 260 3.51 3.24 4.99
C PRO A 260 2.32 2.30 4.70
N ARG A 261 1.60 2.54 3.60
CA ARG A 261 0.47 1.68 3.18
C ARG A 261 0.89 0.22 2.96
N GLN A 262 2.05 -0.02 2.37
CA GLN A 262 2.55 -1.38 2.12
C GLN A 262 3.09 -2.05 3.41
N VAL A 263 3.58 -1.25 4.35
CA VAL A 263 3.91 -1.74 5.69
C VAL A 263 2.64 -2.21 6.40
N ILE A 264 1.55 -1.42 6.36
CA ILE A 264 0.25 -1.80 6.92
C ILE A 264 -0.24 -3.13 6.33
N THR A 265 -0.19 -3.30 5.00
CA THR A 265 -0.59 -4.57 4.38
C THR A 265 0.26 -5.76 4.80
N SER A 266 1.55 -5.54 5.08
CA SER A 266 2.47 -6.56 5.59
C SER A 266 2.16 -6.92 7.05
N ILE A 267 1.76 -5.93 7.87
CA ILE A 267 1.31 -6.18 9.24
C ILE A 267 -0.01 -6.95 9.26
N ILE A 268 -0.96 -6.60 8.39
CA ILE A 268 -2.23 -7.34 8.27
C ILE A 268 -1.98 -8.81 7.87
N GLU A 269 -0.98 -9.09 7.01
CA GLU A 269 -0.55 -10.46 6.69
C GLU A 269 -0.11 -11.23 7.95
N ILE A 270 0.68 -10.60 8.83
CA ILE A 270 1.09 -11.18 10.11
C ILE A 270 -0.14 -11.49 10.99
N ILE A 271 -1.08 -10.53 11.11
CA ILE A 271 -2.29 -10.73 11.92
C ILE A 271 -3.17 -11.84 11.33
N ASN A 272 -3.23 -11.99 10.01
CA ASN A 272 -3.98 -13.09 9.38
C ASN A 272 -3.44 -14.48 9.78
N TYR A 273 -2.12 -14.59 9.96
CA TYR A 273 -1.48 -15.81 10.45
C TYR A 273 -1.73 -16.04 11.94
N VAL A 274 -1.71 -14.97 12.75
CA VAL A 274 -2.09 -15.05 14.17
C VAL A 274 -3.54 -15.54 14.31
N ASP A 275 -4.46 -14.98 13.53
CA ASP A 275 -5.87 -15.36 13.53
C ASP A 275 -6.06 -16.85 13.18
N LEU A 276 -5.27 -17.38 12.23
CA LEU A 276 -5.27 -18.82 11.91
C LEU A 276 -4.92 -19.69 13.13
N VAL A 277 -3.98 -19.26 13.98
CA VAL A 277 -3.55 -19.99 15.19
C VAL A 277 -4.65 -20.00 16.27
N TYR A 278 -5.44 -18.94 16.38
CA TYR A 278 -6.52 -18.82 17.38
C TYR A 278 -7.86 -19.40 16.93
N ARG A 279 -8.06 -19.60 15.62
CA ARG A 279 -9.28 -20.17 15.04
C ARG A 279 -9.77 -21.48 15.70
N PRO A 280 -8.91 -22.46 16.04
CA PRO A 280 -9.35 -23.69 16.73
C PRO A 280 -9.95 -23.45 18.12
N LEU A 281 -9.70 -22.29 18.74
CA LEU A 281 -10.29 -21.89 20.01
C LEU A 281 -11.62 -21.15 19.85
N ASN A 282 -12.16 -21.04 18.64
CA ASN A 282 -13.28 -20.16 18.28
C ASN A 282 -13.00 -18.72 18.71
N THR A 283 -11.78 -18.25 18.42
CA THR A 283 -11.33 -16.89 18.73
C THR A 283 -10.73 -16.30 17.47
N SER A 284 -11.23 -15.14 17.08
CA SER A 284 -10.70 -14.36 15.97
C SER A 284 -9.83 -13.22 16.48
N VAL A 285 -8.75 -12.91 15.78
CA VAL A 285 -7.88 -11.77 16.07
C VAL A 285 -8.06 -10.71 15.00
N SER A 286 -8.45 -9.52 15.43
CA SER A 286 -8.84 -8.41 14.55
C SER A 286 -7.96 -7.20 14.85
N MET A 287 -7.31 -6.66 13.83
CA MET A 287 -6.59 -5.40 13.95
C MET A 287 -7.59 -4.24 13.85
N VAL A 288 -7.75 -3.48 14.92
CA VAL A 288 -8.72 -2.36 15.00
C VAL A 288 -8.02 -1.00 15.05
N PHE A 289 -6.72 -0.99 15.32
CA PHE A 289 -5.89 0.19 15.38
C PHE A 289 -4.49 -0.13 14.90
N ILE A 290 -3.92 0.74 14.07
CA ILE A 290 -2.52 0.66 13.68
C ILE A 290 -1.85 2.04 13.68
N GLU A 291 -0.62 2.07 14.18
CA GLU A 291 0.20 3.28 14.25
C GLU A 291 1.61 2.99 13.76
N ILE A 292 2.14 3.85 12.89
CA ILE A 292 3.52 3.77 12.37
C ILE A 292 4.31 4.99 12.85
N TRP A 293 5.43 4.73 13.51
CA TRP A 293 6.37 5.76 13.95
C TRP A 293 7.43 5.99 12.89
N ILE A 294 7.39 7.11 12.17
CA ILE A 294 8.55 7.57 11.38
C ILE A 294 9.56 8.21 12.33
N GLU A 295 9.08 8.81 13.42
CA GLU A 295 9.86 9.19 14.59
C GLU A 295 9.24 8.53 15.83
N ASP A 296 10.08 7.82 16.59
CA ASP A 296 9.65 7.09 17.79
C ASP A 296 8.99 8.01 18.83
N GLN A 297 7.78 7.65 19.28
CA GLN A 297 7.04 8.41 20.30
C GLN A 297 7.47 8.06 21.74
N MET A 298 8.28 7.03 21.90
CA MET A 298 8.93 6.64 23.14
C MET A 298 10.23 5.91 22.84
N LYS A 299 11.14 5.86 23.82
CA LYS A 299 12.44 5.23 23.61
C LYS A 299 12.34 3.69 23.66
N VAL A 300 12.57 3.03 22.51
CA VAL A 300 12.74 1.58 22.45
C VAL A 300 14.21 1.22 22.66
N ASP A 301 14.57 0.72 23.85
CA ASP A 301 15.96 0.35 24.19
C ASP A 301 16.21 -1.16 24.14
N SER A 302 17.47 -1.60 24.21
CA SER A 302 17.80 -3.04 24.17
C SER A 302 17.35 -3.82 25.42
N GLY A 303 16.84 -3.14 26.45
CA GLY A 303 16.26 -3.73 27.65
C GLY A 303 14.74 -3.91 27.51
N ILE A 304 14.32 -5.06 26.98
CA ILE A 304 12.90 -5.34 26.67
C ILE A 304 11.92 -5.10 27.84
N GLY A 305 12.33 -5.35 29.09
CA GLY A 305 11.50 -5.09 30.27
C GLY A 305 11.25 -3.61 30.54
N ARG A 306 12.25 -2.75 30.29
CA ARG A 306 12.06 -1.30 30.41
C ARG A 306 11.20 -0.78 29.26
N SER A 307 11.53 -1.19 28.04
CA SER A 307 10.74 -0.84 26.85
C SER A 307 9.27 -1.26 26.98
N LEU A 308 8.96 -2.43 27.57
CA LEU A 308 7.58 -2.86 27.80
C LEU A 308 6.85 -1.92 28.78
N LYS A 309 7.53 -1.50 29.85
CA LYS A 309 6.95 -0.56 30.82
C LYS A 309 6.68 0.80 30.17
N ASP A 310 7.62 1.31 29.39
CA ASP A 310 7.46 2.58 28.67
C ASP A 310 6.32 2.48 27.63
N PHE A 311 6.21 1.34 26.95
CA PHE A 311 5.09 1.05 26.04
C PHE A 311 3.74 0.92 26.76
N GLN A 312 3.71 0.33 27.95
CA GLN A 312 2.50 0.26 28.79
C GLN A 312 2.02 1.66 29.18
N GLU A 313 2.95 2.54 29.58
CA GLU A 313 2.63 3.94 29.87
C GLU A 313 2.11 4.67 28.63
N TYR A 314 2.72 4.42 27.46
CA TYR A 314 2.26 4.97 26.18
C TYR A 314 0.84 4.51 25.84
N ALA A 315 0.59 3.20 25.84
CA ALA A 315 -0.70 2.60 25.54
C ALA A 315 -1.81 3.10 26.49
N ASN A 316 -1.49 3.24 27.77
CA ASN A 316 -2.41 3.78 28.78
C ASN A 316 -2.83 5.23 28.52
N ARG A 317 -1.96 6.04 27.91
CA ARG A 317 -2.24 7.45 27.60
C ARG A 317 -2.95 7.61 26.26
N ARG A 318 -2.46 6.94 25.21
CA ARG A 318 -2.90 7.14 23.83
C ARG A 318 -3.93 6.12 23.36
N ILE A 319 -3.66 4.84 23.58
CA ILE A 319 -4.46 3.74 23.01
C ILE A 319 -5.70 3.45 23.88
N LYS A 320 -5.65 3.69 25.19
CA LYS A 320 -6.75 3.41 26.16
C LYS A 320 -8.14 3.94 25.75
N ARG A 321 -8.20 4.99 24.94
CA ARG A 321 -9.46 5.62 24.51
C ARG A 321 -10.12 4.88 23.36
N ILE A 322 -9.30 4.16 22.62
CA ILE A 322 -9.72 3.24 21.60
C ILE A 322 -10.07 1.97 22.35
N SER A 323 -11.31 1.50 22.20
CA SER A 323 -11.67 0.18 22.69
C SER A 323 -10.68 -0.79 22.06
N VAL A 324 -9.84 -1.45 22.84
CA VAL A 324 -8.93 -2.52 22.39
C VAL A 324 -8.80 -3.50 23.53
N ASP A 325 -8.62 -4.77 23.19
CA ASP A 325 -8.47 -5.84 24.15
C ASP A 325 -7.00 -6.07 24.51
N ALA A 326 -6.10 -5.78 23.55
CA ALA A 326 -4.66 -5.83 23.72
C ALA A 326 -3.93 -4.87 22.77
N ALA A 327 -2.76 -4.38 23.17
CA ALA A 327 -1.88 -3.54 22.35
C ALA A 327 -0.48 -4.14 22.23
N HIS A 328 0.05 -4.27 21.02
CA HIS A 328 1.37 -4.88 20.79
C HIS A 328 2.26 -3.96 19.96
N LEU A 329 3.49 -3.78 20.41
CA LEU A 329 4.55 -3.08 19.68
C LEU A 329 5.36 -4.09 18.87
N LEU A 330 5.45 -3.87 17.56
CA LEU A 330 6.38 -4.56 16.67
C LEU A 330 7.62 -3.70 16.52
N SER A 331 8.78 -4.24 16.90
CA SER A 331 10.02 -3.49 16.98
C SER A 331 11.13 -4.13 16.15
N GLY A 332 11.90 -3.28 15.46
CA GLY A 332 13.10 -3.70 14.73
C GLY A 332 14.33 -3.84 15.64
N VAL A 333 14.21 -3.46 16.92
CA VAL A 333 15.31 -3.50 17.90
C VAL A 333 15.68 -4.95 18.24
N HIS A 334 17.00 -5.17 18.35
CA HIS A 334 17.56 -6.40 18.91
C HIS A 334 17.72 -6.26 20.42
N PHE A 335 16.95 -7.03 21.18
CA PHE A 335 17.00 -6.99 22.64
C PHE A 335 18.12 -7.86 23.22
N ASN A 336 18.57 -7.49 24.41
CA ASN A 336 19.63 -8.20 25.14
C ASN A 336 19.26 -9.68 25.37
N SER A 337 20.28 -10.54 25.37
CA SER A 337 20.13 -12.01 25.49
C SER A 337 19.30 -12.64 24.38
N ASN A 338 19.24 -12.00 23.19
CA ASN A 338 18.47 -12.46 22.03
C ASN A 338 16.99 -12.72 22.36
N ARG A 339 16.39 -11.88 23.21
CA ARG A 339 14.97 -12.00 23.56
C ARG A 339 14.11 -11.58 22.38
N ASN A 340 13.15 -12.42 21.99
CA ASN A 340 12.28 -12.17 20.84
C ASN A 340 10.97 -11.47 21.21
N GLY A 341 10.58 -11.49 22.48
CA GLY A 341 9.37 -10.82 22.92
C GLY A 341 9.13 -10.88 24.43
N LEU A 342 8.26 -10.00 24.90
CA LEU A 342 7.78 -9.94 26.29
C LEU A 342 6.33 -9.42 26.29
N ALA A 343 5.46 -10.01 27.10
CA ALA A 343 4.10 -9.53 27.30
C ALA A 343 3.68 -9.71 28.76
N ASN A 344 2.73 -8.89 29.20
CA ASN A 344 2.14 -9.02 30.52
C ASN A 344 1.23 -10.26 30.57
N LEU A 345 1.39 -11.08 31.61
CA LEU A 345 0.63 -12.31 31.81
C LEU A 345 -0.73 -12.01 32.45
N ASP A 346 -1.79 -12.65 31.95
CA ASP A 346 -3.14 -12.64 32.54
C ASP A 346 -3.76 -11.23 32.65
N THR A 347 -3.57 -10.43 31.60
CA THR A 347 -3.98 -9.02 31.56
C THR A 347 -4.98 -8.69 30.47
N ILE A 348 -5.46 -9.66 29.66
CA ILE A 348 -6.44 -9.42 28.61
C ILE A 348 -7.65 -8.63 29.13
N CYS A 349 -8.23 -7.76 28.30
CA CYS A 349 -9.33 -6.85 28.68
C CYS A 349 -8.96 -5.79 29.72
N THR A 350 -7.68 -5.68 30.10
CA THR A 350 -7.19 -4.59 30.95
C THR A 350 -6.30 -3.66 30.14
N VAL A 351 -6.12 -2.44 30.64
CA VAL A 351 -5.21 -1.46 30.02
C VAL A 351 -3.74 -1.92 30.02
N ASN A 352 -3.41 -2.96 30.79
CA ASN A 352 -2.08 -3.56 30.87
C ASN A 352 -1.91 -4.76 29.94
N ALA A 353 -2.88 -5.07 29.07
CA ALA A 353 -2.79 -6.07 28.02
C ALA A 353 -1.81 -5.65 26.92
N VAL A 354 -0.52 -5.57 27.26
CA VAL A 354 0.52 -5.09 26.35
C VAL A 354 1.60 -6.13 26.10
N GLY A 355 2.23 -6.03 24.92
CA GLY A 355 3.38 -6.85 24.54
C GLY A 355 4.32 -6.15 23.57
N ILE A 356 5.58 -6.60 23.52
CA ILE A 356 6.59 -6.19 22.54
C ILE A 356 7.10 -7.43 21.82
N THR A 357 7.07 -7.38 20.49
CA THR A 357 7.62 -8.41 19.59
C THR A 357 8.80 -7.84 18.81
N SER A 358 9.95 -8.52 18.87
CA SER A 358 11.11 -8.22 18.04
C SER A 358 10.96 -8.88 16.67
N VAL A 359 11.07 -8.08 15.61
CA VAL A 359 10.99 -8.54 14.22
C VAL A 359 12.38 -8.56 13.62
N THR A 360 12.97 -9.74 13.49
CA THR A 360 14.34 -9.91 12.99
C THR A 360 14.44 -9.90 11.47
N ASP A 361 13.49 -10.53 10.79
CA ASP A 361 13.46 -10.65 9.32
C ASP A 361 12.04 -10.34 8.80
N VAL A 362 11.91 -9.29 7.99
CA VAL A 362 10.64 -8.84 7.42
C VAL A 362 10.09 -9.79 6.35
N TYR A 363 10.93 -10.66 5.78
CA TYR A 363 10.51 -11.67 4.81
C TYR A 363 9.91 -12.91 5.47
N GLN A 364 10.14 -13.10 6.78
CA GLN A 364 9.68 -14.25 7.57
C GLN A 364 8.48 -13.89 8.47
N SER A 365 7.44 -13.28 7.89
CA SER A 365 6.23 -12.82 8.60
C SER A 365 5.56 -13.90 9.47
N HIS A 366 5.67 -15.18 9.08
CA HIS A 366 5.17 -16.32 9.84
C HIS A 366 5.83 -16.48 11.21
N ILE A 367 7.14 -16.22 11.33
CA ILE A 367 7.84 -16.29 12.63
C ILE A 367 7.35 -15.20 13.55
N THR A 368 7.28 -13.96 13.05
CA THR A 368 6.69 -12.85 13.80
C THR A 368 5.27 -13.17 14.25
N SER A 369 4.47 -13.82 13.41
CA SER A 369 3.10 -14.20 13.77
C SER A 369 3.06 -15.24 14.90
N PHE A 370 3.96 -16.23 14.92
CA PHE A 370 4.00 -17.22 16.00
C PHE A 370 4.49 -16.62 17.32
N ILE A 371 5.46 -15.70 17.25
CA ILE A 371 5.90 -14.92 18.41
C ILE A 371 4.73 -14.10 18.96
N LEU A 372 4.06 -13.36 18.09
CA LEU A 372 2.94 -12.52 18.46
C LEU A 372 1.79 -13.37 19.05
N ALA A 373 1.46 -14.51 18.44
CA ALA A 373 0.45 -15.43 18.96
C ALA A 373 0.81 -15.96 20.36
N HIS A 374 2.07 -16.30 20.59
CA HIS A 374 2.60 -16.70 21.90
C HIS A 374 2.44 -15.57 22.94
N LEU A 375 2.77 -14.33 22.57
CA LEU A 375 2.65 -13.17 23.47
C LEU A 375 1.19 -12.79 23.77
N ILE A 376 0.29 -12.89 22.80
CA ILE A 376 -1.16 -12.79 23.04
C ILE A 376 -1.62 -13.89 24.00
N GLY A 377 -1.02 -15.08 23.89
CA GLY A 377 -1.26 -16.21 24.79
C GLY A 377 -0.97 -15.83 26.25
N HIS A 378 0.15 -15.15 26.50
CA HIS A 378 0.44 -14.59 27.83
C HIS A 378 -0.61 -13.57 28.26
N ASN A 379 -1.04 -12.63 27.41
CA ASN A 379 -2.13 -11.72 27.79
C ASN A 379 -3.41 -12.47 28.17
N LEU A 380 -3.72 -13.57 27.48
CA LEU A 380 -4.84 -14.48 27.78
C LEU A 380 -4.59 -15.43 28.96
N GLY A 381 -3.50 -15.24 29.70
CA GLY A 381 -3.15 -15.99 30.88
C GLY A 381 -2.43 -17.32 30.62
N MET A 382 -2.17 -17.70 29.37
CA MET A 382 -1.45 -18.93 29.06
C MET A 382 0.01 -18.83 29.51
N GLU A 383 0.45 -19.75 30.37
CA GLU A 383 1.83 -19.85 30.81
C GLU A 383 2.66 -20.74 29.86
N HIS A 384 3.98 -20.76 30.06
CA HIS A 384 4.85 -21.61 29.26
C HIS A 384 4.57 -23.11 29.48
N ASP A 385 4.60 -23.87 28.40
CA ASP A 385 4.44 -25.33 28.47
C ASP A 385 5.63 -25.98 29.20
N HIS A 386 5.32 -26.84 30.17
CA HIS A 386 6.30 -27.70 30.85
C HIS A 386 6.28 -29.12 30.27
N SER A 387 7.22 -29.97 30.68
CA SER A 387 7.42 -31.31 30.11
C SER A 387 6.21 -32.26 30.16
N SER A 388 5.25 -32.06 31.08
CA SER A 388 4.02 -32.85 31.14
C SER A 388 2.85 -32.28 30.31
N CYS A 389 3.03 -31.14 29.63
CA CYS A 389 2.02 -30.60 28.72
C CYS A 389 2.07 -31.34 27.38
N ASN A 390 0.94 -31.92 26.99
CA ASN A 390 0.85 -32.71 25.78
C ASN A 390 0.55 -31.81 24.56
N CYS A 391 1.45 -31.83 23.58
CA CYS A 391 1.28 -31.23 22.27
C CYS A 391 0.73 -32.26 21.30
N SER A 392 -0.47 -31.99 20.78
CA SER A 392 -1.18 -32.92 19.87
C SER A 392 -0.40 -33.19 18.57
N ARG A 393 0.44 -32.23 18.14
CA ARG A 393 1.30 -32.29 16.95
C ARG A 393 2.68 -31.76 17.29
N GLY A 394 3.71 -32.55 16.99
CA GLY A 394 5.10 -32.22 17.26
C GLY A 394 5.55 -32.32 18.72
N THR A 395 6.82 -32.01 18.95
CA THR A 395 7.48 -32.00 20.27
C THR A 395 7.25 -30.70 21.05
N HIS A 396 6.70 -29.68 20.39
CA HIS A 396 6.60 -28.32 20.89
C HIS A 396 5.25 -27.72 20.47
N CYS A 397 4.76 -26.74 21.23
CA CYS A 397 3.52 -26.00 20.98
C CYS A 397 3.82 -24.49 20.96
N ILE A 398 2.82 -23.68 20.60
CA ILE A 398 2.94 -22.21 20.59
C ILE A 398 3.50 -21.67 21.92
N MET A 399 3.06 -22.17 23.07
CA MET A 399 3.48 -21.69 24.40
C MET A 399 4.76 -22.35 24.95
N THR A 400 5.46 -23.17 24.17
CA THR A 400 6.72 -23.75 24.63
C THR A 400 7.81 -22.66 24.71
N ASN A 401 8.64 -22.69 25.76
CA ASN A 401 9.74 -21.73 25.94
C ASN A 401 11.05 -22.22 25.30
N ASN A 402 11.90 -21.32 24.82
CA ASN A 402 13.26 -21.60 24.33
C ASN A 402 13.32 -22.66 23.20
N ILE A 403 12.52 -22.51 22.15
CA ILE A 403 12.42 -23.51 21.08
C ILE A 403 13.28 -23.13 19.87
N PRO A 404 14.07 -24.06 19.31
CA PRO A 404 14.82 -23.82 18.08
C PRO A 404 13.99 -23.91 16.79
N TYR A 405 12.77 -24.47 16.83
CA TYR A 405 11.93 -24.72 15.65
C TYR A 405 10.44 -24.51 15.97
N PHE A 406 9.77 -23.57 15.29
CA PHE A 406 8.31 -23.55 15.23
C PHE A 406 7.83 -24.54 14.17
N THR A 407 7.62 -25.80 14.57
CA THR A 407 6.98 -26.81 13.71
C THR A 407 5.48 -26.93 13.98
N SER A 408 5.00 -26.37 15.09
CA SER A 408 3.66 -26.58 15.59
C SER A 408 2.92 -25.26 15.77
N THR A 409 1.72 -25.21 15.22
CA THR A 409 0.81 -24.06 15.28
C THR A 409 -0.34 -24.29 16.26
N VAL A 410 -0.22 -25.31 17.11
CA VAL A 410 -1.26 -25.67 18.09
C VAL A 410 -0.88 -25.25 19.49
N PHE A 411 -1.90 -24.89 20.26
CA PHE A 411 -1.79 -24.74 21.70
C PHE A 411 -1.79 -26.11 22.39
N SER A 412 -1.04 -26.24 23.48
CA SER A 412 -1.04 -27.46 24.28
C SER A 412 -2.35 -27.59 25.05
N ARG A 413 -2.64 -28.79 25.56
CA ARG A 413 -3.80 -28.95 26.46
C ARG A 413 -3.72 -28.07 27.71
N CYS A 414 -2.52 -27.82 28.22
CA CYS A 414 -2.32 -26.94 29.36
C CYS A 414 -2.71 -25.50 29.03
N SER A 415 -2.24 -24.98 27.88
CA SER A 415 -2.54 -23.62 27.44
C SER A 415 -4.04 -23.45 27.19
N ILE A 416 -4.68 -24.43 26.54
CA ILE A 416 -6.13 -24.43 26.29
C ILE A 416 -6.92 -24.43 27.61
N GLN A 417 -6.52 -25.26 28.57
CA GLN A 417 -7.16 -25.31 29.88
C GLN A 417 -7.03 -23.97 30.61
N LYS A 418 -5.84 -23.37 30.58
CA LYS A 418 -5.59 -22.07 31.21
C LYS A 418 -6.39 -20.95 30.54
N TYR A 419 -6.48 -20.94 29.22
CA TYR A 419 -7.34 -20.02 28.46
C TYR A 419 -8.81 -20.10 28.91
N PHE A 420 -9.40 -21.30 28.94
CA PHE A 420 -10.78 -21.46 29.40
C PHE A 420 -10.93 -21.12 30.89
N GLN A 421 -9.92 -21.38 31.71
CA GLN A 421 -9.92 -20.97 33.11
C GLN A 421 -9.97 -19.44 33.26
N THR A 422 -9.14 -18.70 32.52
CA THR A 422 -9.14 -17.23 32.48
C THR A 422 -10.50 -16.69 32.04
N LEU A 423 -11.14 -17.29 31.02
CA LEU A 423 -12.49 -16.92 30.60
C LEU A 423 -13.55 -17.21 31.67
N ASN A 424 -13.49 -18.38 32.30
CA ASN A 424 -14.43 -18.79 33.36
C ASN A 424 -14.34 -17.90 34.59
N GLN A 425 -13.16 -17.32 34.85
CA GLN A 425 -12.94 -16.36 35.93
C GLN A 425 -13.47 -14.96 35.61
N GLY A 426 -13.92 -14.72 34.36
CA GLY A 426 -14.50 -13.45 33.93
C GLY A 426 -13.50 -12.46 33.34
N TYR A 427 -12.22 -12.83 33.21
CA TYR A 427 -11.17 -11.94 32.71
C TYR A 427 -11.28 -11.64 31.20
N GLY A 428 -12.03 -12.46 30.43
CA GLY A 428 -12.20 -12.30 28.98
C GLY A 428 -13.50 -11.65 28.52
N ALA A 429 -14.18 -10.86 29.36
CA ALA A 429 -15.51 -10.30 29.05
C ALA A 429 -15.53 -9.39 27.79
N CYS A 430 -14.44 -8.69 27.50
CA CYS A 430 -14.29 -7.86 26.30
C CYS A 430 -14.23 -8.68 25.00
N LEU A 431 -13.94 -9.98 25.08
CA LEU A 431 -13.74 -10.79 23.88
C LEU A 431 -15.04 -11.18 23.17
N PHE A 432 -16.20 -10.75 23.66
CA PHE A 432 -17.50 -11.17 23.13
C PHE A 432 -18.18 -10.10 22.25
N ASN A 433 -17.57 -8.92 22.06
CA ASN A 433 -18.04 -7.94 21.08
C ASN A 433 -17.40 -8.15 19.71
N MET A 434 -18.22 -8.09 18.67
CA MET A 434 -17.76 -8.16 17.29
C MET A 434 -17.22 -6.78 16.85
N PRO A 435 -16.03 -6.71 16.22
CA PRO A 435 -15.40 -5.43 15.83
C PRO A 435 -16.26 -4.56 14.89
N SER A 436 -17.08 -5.19 14.04
CA SER A 436 -17.95 -4.52 13.05
C SER A 436 -19.17 -3.82 13.66
N LEU A 437 -19.43 -4.00 14.96
CA LEU A 437 -20.57 -3.43 15.70
C LEU A 437 -20.15 -2.26 16.61
N ARG A 438 -18.95 -1.71 16.42
CA ARG A 438 -18.42 -0.63 17.26
C ARG A 438 -19.27 0.63 17.18
N LYS A 439 -19.50 1.23 18.35
CA LYS A 439 -20.03 2.58 18.53
C LYS A 439 -18.90 3.59 18.31
N SER A 440 -19.24 4.83 17.98
CA SER A 440 -18.23 5.89 17.83
C SER A 440 -17.34 6.03 19.06
N ILE A 441 -16.08 6.38 18.82
CA ILE A 441 -15.01 6.47 19.80
C ILE A 441 -14.59 7.92 19.93
N CYS A 442 -15.14 8.56 20.95
CA CYS A 442 -14.81 9.94 21.25
C CYS A 442 -13.34 10.15 21.64
N GLY A 443 -12.69 11.10 20.99
CA GLY A 443 -11.33 11.57 21.27
C GLY A 443 -10.28 10.88 20.41
N ASN A 444 -10.68 10.28 19.29
CA ASN A 444 -9.80 9.65 18.29
C ASN A 444 -9.49 10.59 17.12
N SER A 445 -9.98 11.84 17.14
CA SER A 445 -9.81 12.86 16.09
C SER A 445 -10.49 12.53 14.75
N VAL A 446 -11.48 11.64 14.75
CA VAL A 446 -12.28 11.27 13.59
C VAL A 446 -13.75 11.53 13.91
N LEU A 447 -14.40 12.40 13.14
CA LEU A 447 -15.82 12.66 13.34
C LEU A 447 -16.66 11.49 12.81
N GLU A 448 -17.28 10.74 13.72
CA GLU A 448 -18.14 9.59 13.43
C GLU A 448 -19.64 9.94 13.57
N GLU A 449 -20.55 9.10 13.05
CA GLU A 449 -21.99 9.43 12.93
C GLU A 449 -22.72 9.77 14.24
N SER A 450 -22.21 9.32 15.40
CA SER A 450 -22.80 9.62 16.72
C SER A 450 -22.16 10.79 17.47
N GLU A 451 -21.22 11.51 16.85
CA GLU A 451 -20.47 12.61 17.45
C GLU A 451 -20.77 13.95 16.76
N GLU A 452 -20.70 15.04 17.51
CA GLU A 452 -20.86 16.40 16.95
C GLU A 452 -19.52 17.08 16.68
N CYS A 453 -18.45 16.60 17.34
CA CYS A 453 -17.08 17.04 17.17
C CYS A 453 -16.12 15.98 17.72
N ASP A 454 -14.91 15.88 17.15
CA ASP A 454 -13.82 15.13 17.78
C ASP A 454 -12.49 15.86 17.55
N CYS A 455 -11.92 16.35 18.65
CA CYS A 455 -10.71 17.16 18.69
C CYS A 455 -9.50 16.39 19.26
N GLY A 456 -9.61 15.06 19.45
CA GLY A 456 -8.56 14.25 20.05
C GLY A 456 -8.48 14.33 21.58
N LEU A 457 -7.26 14.36 22.12
CA LEU A 457 -7.08 14.26 23.58
C LEU A 457 -7.45 15.57 24.30
N PRO A 458 -8.04 15.61 25.53
CA PRO A 458 -8.34 16.84 26.26
C PRO A 458 -7.21 17.85 26.33
N GLU A 459 -5.97 17.40 26.48
CA GLU A 459 -4.80 18.28 26.56
C GLU A 459 -4.47 18.97 25.21
N GLU A 460 -4.73 18.27 24.11
CA GLU A 460 -4.54 18.75 22.73
C GLU A 460 -5.75 19.57 22.30
N CYS A 461 -6.95 19.04 22.53
CA CYS A 461 -8.23 19.66 22.27
C CYS A 461 -8.37 21.01 22.97
N ALA A 462 -8.02 21.12 24.24
CA ALA A 462 -8.08 22.40 24.96
C ALA A 462 -7.20 23.50 24.34
N LYS A 463 -6.18 23.14 23.55
CA LYS A 463 -5.30 24.08 22.85
C LYS A 463 -5.79 24.39 21.44
N HIS A 464 -6.28 23.38 20.72
CA HIS A 464 -6.58 23.48 19.29
C HIS A 464 -8.06 23.68 18.97
N ASP A 465 -8.96 23.15 19.79
CA ASP A 465 -10.41 23.22 19.59
C ASP A 465 -11.13 23.41 20.94
N PRO A 466 -11.27 24.66 21.43
CA PRO A 466 -11.98 24.95 22.67
C PRO A 466 -13.51 24.79 22.54
N CYS A 467 -14.01 24.40 21.37
CA CYS A 467 -15.43 24.33 21.05
C CYS A 467 -15.99 22.91 21.24
N CYS A 468 -15.12 21.91 21.18
CA CYS A 468 -15.47 20.54 21.47
C CYS A 468 -15.26 20.22 22.94
N ASP A 469 -16.18 19.46 23.53
CA ASP A 469 -15.91 18.76 24.78
C ASP A 469 -15.18 17.43 24.47
N PRO A 470 -13.87 17.32 24.77
CA PRO A 470 -13.06 16.15 24.44
C PRO A 470 -13.42 14.88 25.23
N VAL A 471 -14.32 14.99 26.20
CA VAL A 471 -14.82 13.84 26.98
C VAL A 471 -16.11 13.30 26.39
N THR A 472 -16.93 14.16 25.78
CA THR A 472 -18.25 13.78 25.28
C THR A 472 -18.38 13.79 23.76
N CYS A 473 -17.41 14.37 23.04
CA CYS A 473 -17.41 14.56 21.58
C CYS A 473 -18.69 15.23 21.10
N ARG A 474 -19.10 16.20 21.91
CA ARG A 474 -20.21 17.08 21.70
C ARG A 474 -19.75 18.51 21.78
N LEU A 475 -20.48 19.38 21.11
CA LEU A 475 -20.24 20.80 21.20
C LEU A 475 -20.52 21.27 22.63
N ILE A 476 -19.66 22.15 23.15
CA ILE A 476 -19.95 22.81 24.42
C ILE A 476 -21.21 23.68 24.27
N LYS A 477 -21.94 23.95 25.37
CA LYS A 477 -23.26 24.63 25.37
C LYS A 477 -23.39 25.93 24.55
N HIS A 478 -22.29 26.61 24.23
CA HIS A 478 -22.30 27.88 23.48
C HIS A 478 -21.66 27.76 22.09
N ALA A 479 -21.13 26.59 21.76
CA ALA A 479 -20.55 26.28 20.47
C ALA A 479 -21.66 25.85 19.50
N GLU A 480 -21.62 26.41 18.29
CA GLU A 480 -22.48 26.04 17.17
C GLU A 480 -21.71 25.18 16.16
N CYS A 481 -20.38 25.15 16.28
CA CYS A 481 -19.46 24.38 15.46
C CYS A 481 -18.16 24.16 16.22
N SER A 482 -17.36 23.20 15.75
CA SER A 482 -16.07 22.87 16.35
C SER A 482 -14.90 23.17 15.43
N SER A 483 -14.97 22.62 14.22
CA SER A 483 -13.90 22.67 13.23
C SER A 483 -14.46 22.98 11.84
N GLY A 484 -13.57 23.33 10.92
CA GLY A 484 -13.89 23.59 9.52
C GLY A 484 -13.85 25.08 9.13
N PRO A 485 -13.79 25.37 7.82
CA PRO A 485 -13.64 26.73 7.29
C PRO A 485 -14.86 27.63 7.55
N CYS A 486 -16.02 27.04 7.86
CA CYS A 486 -17.24 27.76 8.25
C CYS A 486 -17.38 27.94 9.77
N CYS A 487 -16.36 27.56 10.54
CA CYS A 487 -16.36 27.71 11.97
C CYS A 487 -15.30 28.72 12.43
N LYS A 488 -15.73 29.75 13.16
CA LYS A 488 -14.81 30.72 13.75
C LYS A 488 -15.16 30.96 15.20
N LYS A 489 -14.21 30.65 16.10
CA LYS A 489 -14.38 30.80 17.57
C LYS A 489 -15.69 30.14 18.06
N CYS A 490 -15.93 28.90 17.63
CA CYS A 490 -17.10 28.11 17.99
C CYS A 490 -18.44 28.64 17.46
N LYS A 491 -18.42 29.59 16.51
CA LYS A 491 -19.62 30.16 15.90
C LYS A 491 -19.62 29.90 14.41
N LEU A 492 -20.82 29.58 13.91
CA LEU A 492 -21.06 29.40 12.49
C LEU A 492 -20.90 30.74 11.79
N LEU A 493 -20.18 30.72 10.69
CA LEU A 493 -20.08 31.86 9.79
C LEU A 493 -21.41 32.01 9.02
N SER A 494 -21.72 33.24 8.60
CA SER A 494 -22.96 33.58 7.88
C SER A 494 -23.11 32.78 6.59
N SER A 495 -24.36 32.61 6.12
CA SER A 495 -24.68 31.84 4.91
C SER A 495 -24.04 32.33 3.59
N ASP A 496 -23.37 33.48 3.64
CA ASP A 496 -22.73 34.12 2.49
C ASP A 496 -21.21 34.24 2.70
N HIS A 497 -20.67 33.56 3.71
CA HIS A 497 -19.23 33.53 3.95
C HIS A 497 -18.56 32.52 3.02
N LEU A 498 -17.66 33.00 2.16
CA LEU A 498 -16.91 32.16 1.24
C LEU A 498 -15.97 31.23 2.02
N CYS A 499 -16.24 29.92 1.98
CA CYS A 499 -15.43 28.92 2.69
C CYS A 499 -14.48 28.14 1.79
N ARG A 500 -14.81 28.01 0.51
CA ARG A 500 -13.91 27.48 -0.51
C ARG A 500 -13.95 28.36 -1.73
N VAL A 501 -12.77 28.81 -2.15
CA VAL A 501 -12.61 29.54 -3.40
C VAL A 501 -12.70 28.56 -4.56
N SER A 502 -13.25 29.03 -5.68
CA SER A 502 -13.25 28.26 -6.92
C SER A 502 -11.82 28.10 -7.44
N GLU A 503 -11.40 26.87 -7.72
CA GLU A 503 -10.08 26.52 -8.25
C GLU A 503 -9.95 26.75 -9.77
N GLY A 504 -11.05 27.13 -10.42
CA GLY A 504 -11.06 27.43 -11.85
C GLY A 504 -12.45 27.63 -12.40
N GLU A 505 -12.56 28.00 -13.67
CA GLU A 505 -13.85 28.33 -14.30
C GLU A 505 -14.89 27.19 -14.29
N CYS A 506 -14.49 25.95 -14.03
CA CYS A 506 -15.35 24.78 -13.96
C CYS A 506 -15.81 24.43 -12.54
N ASP A 507 -15.28 25.13 -11.56
CA ASP A 507 -15.49 24.92 -10.15
C ASP A 507 -16.34 26.06 -9.58
N ILE A 508 -17.24 25.77 -8.65
CA ILE A 508 -18.17 26.77 -8.09
C ILE A 508 -17.69 27.11 -6.68
N PRO A 509 -17.59 28.41 -6.31
CA PRO A 509 -17.25 28.75 -4.93
C PRO A 509 -18.37 28.32 -3.97
N GLU A 510 -18.01 27.70 -2.86
CA GLU A 510 -18.96 27.39 -1.80
C GLU A 510 -18.94 28.43 -0.70
N PHE A 511 -20.14 28.74 -0.27
CA PHE A 511 -20.43 29.59 0.85
C PHE A 511 -20.93 28.72 1.99
N CYS A 512 -20.58 29.09 3.22
CA CYS A 512 -21.16 28.47 4.40
C CYS A 512 -22.67 28.48 4.32
N ASP A 513 -23.35 27.46 4.82
CA ASP A 513 -24.82 27.43 4.83
C ASP A 513 -25.42 28.10 6.08
N GLY A 514 -24.55 28.55 7.01
CA GLY A 514 -24.92 29.06 8.33
C GLY A 514 -25.50 27.99 9.27
N ARG A 515 -25.32 26.70 8.94
CA ARG A 515 -25.85 25.55 9.70
C ARG A 515 -24.77 24.56 10.11
N ASN A 516 -23.66 24.47 9.36
CA ASN A 516 -22.54 23.58 9.64
C ASN A 516 -21.18 24.31 9.65
N GLY A 517 -20.25 23.86 10.50
CA GLY A 517 -18.89 24.38 10.61
C GLY A 517 -17.98 23.98 9.44
N GLN A 518 -18.36 22.93 8.70
CA GLN A 518 -17.70 22.55 7.46
C GLN A 518 -18.29 23.28 6.26
N CYS A 519 -17.46 23.50 5.25
CA CYS A 519 -17.94 24.00 3.96
C CYS A 519 -18.90 22.97 3.35
N PRO A 520 -19.97 23.39 2.66
CA PRO A 520 -20.80 22.47 1.90
C PRO A 520 -19.98 21.60 0.94
N ASN A 521 -20.55 20.45 0.55
CA ASN A 521 -19.92 19.58 -0.42
C ASN A 521 -19.53 20.36 -1.69
N ASP A 522 -18.34 20.07 -2.20
CA ASP A 522 -17.80 20.67 -3.41
C ASP A 522 -18.79 20.54 -4.59
N LEU A 523 -19.23 21.70 -5.07
CA LEU A 523 -20.09 21.88 -6.21
C LEU A 523 -19.24 22.35 -7.38
N PHE A 524 -19.43 21.70 -8.51
CA PHE A 524 -18.81 22.10 -9.75
C PHE A 524 -19.81 22.12 -10.89
N LYS A 525 -19.44 22.84 -11.95
CA LYS A 525 -20.20 22.86 -13.20
C LYS A 525 -20.37 21.43 -13.69
N LYS A 526 -21.60 21.11 -14.11
CA LYS A 526 -21.90 19.79 -14.64
C LYS A 526 -20.94 19.39 -15.77
N ASN A 527 -20.53 18.13 -15.75
CA ASN A 527 -19.62 17.57 -16.75
C ASN A 527 -20.11 17.87 -18.17
N GLY A 528 -19.22 18.39 -19.02
CA GLY A 528 -19.53 18.80 -20.39
C GLY A 528 -19.88 20.28 -20.57
N ALA A 529 -19.94 21.08 -19.50
CA ALA A 529 -20.00 22.53 -19.62
C ALA A 529 -18.77 23.06 -20.37
N ILE A 530 -18.93 24.11 -21.18
CA ILE A 530 -17.82 24.66 -21.98
C ILE A 530 -16.87 25.46 -21.08
N CYS A 531 -15.57 25.28 -21.26
CA CYS A 531 -14.54 26.02 -20.55
C CYS A 531 -13.42 26.49 -21.51
N ALA A 532 -12.57 27.41 -21.03
CA ALA A 532 -11.43 28.02 -21.69
C ALA A 532 -11.81 28.63 -23.05
N GLY A 533 -12.93 29.38 -23.07
CA GLY A 533 -13.44 30.01 -24.29
C GLY A 533 -13.83 29.02 -25.40
N GLY A 534 -14.15 27.77 -25.06
CA GLY A 534 -14.47 26.73 -26.04
C GLY A 534 -13.33 25.74 -26.30
N LEU A 535 -12.17 25.91 -25.68
CA LEU A 535 -11.02 25.01 -25.86
C LEU A 535 -11.15 23.71 -25.05
N GLY A 536 -11.97 23.68 -24.01
CA GLY A 536 -12.16 22.50 -23.15
C GLY A 536 -13.62 22.25 -22.75
N TYR A 537 -13.81 21.18 -21.98
CA TYR A 537 -15.05 20.89 -21.28
C TYR A 537 -14.76 20.68 -19.79
N CYS A 538 -15.67 21.13 -18.94
CA CYS A 538 -15.61 20.88 -17.50
C CYS A 538 -15.81 19.40 -17.23
N PHE A 539 -14.97 18.87 -16.35
CA PHE A 539 -15.06 17.49 -15.89
C PHE A 539 -14.56 17.41 -14.45
N GLN A 540 -15.44 17.00 -13.53
CA GLN A 540 -15.12 16.88 -12.10
C GLN A 540 -14.46 18.15 -11.52
N GLY A 541 -15.03 19.33 -11.80
CA GLY A 541 -14.51 20.62 -11.32
C GLY A 541 -13.35 21.21 -12.12
N GLN A 542 -12.69 20.43 -12.97
CA GLN A 542 -11.51 20.89 -13.71
C GLN A 542 -11.84 21.19 -15.18
N CYS A 543 -11.03 22.08 -15.78
CA CYS A 543 -10.98 22.30 -17.23
C CYS A 543 -9.70 21.65 -17.80
N PRO A 544 -9.67 20.32 -18.01
CA PRO A 544 -8.48 19.66 -18.54
C PRO A 544 -8.21 20.07 -19.99
N LEU A 545 -7.11 20.79 -20.21
CA LEU A 545 -6.64 21.19 -21.54
C LEU A 545 -5.35 20.44 -21.89
N LEU A 546 -5.15 20.14 -23.18
CA LEU A 546 -3.93 19.50 -23.66
C LEU A 546 -2.69 20.38 -23.39
N LYS A 547 -2.84 21.71 -23.54
CA LYS A 547 -1.75 22.67 -23.30
C LYS A 547 -1.27 22.66 -21.84
N THR A 548 -2.19 22.78 -20.88
CA THR A 548 -1.82 22.79 -19.45
C THR A 548 -1.21 21.46 -19.03
N GLN A 549 -1.74 20.33 -19.53
CA GLN A 549 -1.12 19.02 -19.30
C GLN A 549 0.32 18.95 -19.84
N CYS A 550 0.61 19.59 -20.97
CA CYS A 550 1.99 19.69 -21.48
C CYS A 550 2.87 20.58 -20.62
N GLN A 551 2.34 21.70 -20.11
CA GLN A 551 3.06 22.61 -19.23
C GLN A 551 3.40 21.97 -17.87
N ASP A 552 2.49 21.15 -17.33
CA ASP A 552 2.71 20.38 -16.10
C ASP A 552 3.94 19.46 -16.20
N ILE A 553 4.17 18.88 -17.40
CA ILE A 553 5.25 17.92 -17.64
C ILE A 553 6.53 18.62 -18.09
N TRP A 554 6.45 19.59 -19.01
CA TRP A 554 7.59 20.13 -19.74
C TRP A 554 7.92 21.59 -19.38
N GLY A 555 7.20 22.19 -18.44
CA GLY A 555 7.37 23.59 -18.02
C GLY A 555 6.49 24.56 -18.80
N GLU A 556 6.43 25.82 -18.33
CA GLU A 556 5.47 26.82 -18.81
C GLU A 556 5.53 27.11 -20.32
N ASP A 557 6.71 26.98 -20.94
CA ASP A 557 6.94 27.18 -22.37
C ASP A 557 6.43 26.03 -23.27
N ALA A 558 5.86 24.98 -22.68
CA ALA A 558 5.35 23.84 -23.43
C ALA A 558 3.98 24.12 -24.04
N GLU A 559 3.76 23.57 -25.23
CA GLU A 559 2.54 23.73 -26.01
C GLU A 559 1.97 22.37 -26.41
N ASN A 560 0.65 22.33 -26.68
CA ASN A 560 0.04 21.16 -27.31
C ASN A 560 0.66 20.91 -28.69
N ALA A 561 1.06 19.67 -28.97
CA ALA A 561 1.65 19.34 -30.26
C ALA A 561 0.62 19.40 -31.40
N ASN A 562 1.12 19.45 -32.63
CA ASN A 562 0.30 19.41 -33.84
C ASN A 562 -0.53 18.10 -33.88
N ALA A 563 -1.75 18.18 -34.41
CA ALA A 563 -2.66 17.04 -34.56
C ALA A 563 -2.00 15.80 -35.20
N ALA A 564 -1.08 16.00 -36.14
CA ALA A 564 -0.32 14.94 -36.78
C ALA A 564 0.47 14.07 -35.79
N CYS A 565 0.91 14.61 -34.65
CA CYS A 565 1.57 13.82 -33.60
C CYS A 565 0.61 12.79 -33.01
N TYR A 566 -0.63 13.18 -32.67
CA TYR A 566 -1.64 12.28 -32.15
C TYR A 566 -2.10 11.28 -33.21
N GLU A 567 -2.49 11.78 -34.39
CA GLU A 567 -3.09 10.98 -35.45
C GLU A 567 -2.12 9.95 -36.05
N ARG A 568 -0.80 10.23 -36.04
CA ARG A 568 0.20 9.30 -36.60
C ARG A 568 0.91 8.46 -35.56
N LEU A 569 1.13 8.95 -34.33
CA LEU A 569 1.88 8.20 -33.32
C LEU A 569 0.95 7.33 -32.46
N ASN A 570 -0.19 7.87 -32.01
CA ASN A 570 -1.05 7.15 -31.05
C ASN A 570 -1.72 5.90 -31.66
N ILE A 571 -1.90 5.87 -32.98
CA ILE A 571 -2.42 4.70 -33.70
C ILE A 571 -1.39 3.59 -33.92
N LEU A 572 -0.10 3.83 -33.64
CA LEU A 572 0.96 2.84 -33.82
C LEU A 572 1.03 1.87 -32.63
N GLY A 573 0.64 2.30 -31.43
CA GLY A 573 0.77 1.49 -30.22
C GLY A 573 2.23 1.25 -29.84
N THR A 574 3.01 2.32 -29.80
CA THR A 574 4.44 2.29 -29.45
C THR A 574 4.70 3.17 -28.23
N PRO A 575 5.90 3.11 -27.61
CA PRO A 575 6.25 4.07 -26.55
C PRO A 575 6.13 5.53 -26.98
N ASN A 576 6.20 5.83 -28.28
CA ASN A 576 6.09 7.19 -28.82
C ASN A 576 4.62 7.68 -28.93
N GLY A 577 3.65 6.77 -28.77
CA GLY A 577 2.23 7.09 -28.85
C GLY A 577 1.36 5.83 -28.82
N ASN A 578 0.35 5.83 -27.97
CA ASN A 578 -0.55 4.70 -27.69
C ASN A 578 -1.81 5.15 -26.94
N CYS A 579 -2.75 4.23 -26.67
CA CYS A 579 -3.94 4.43 -25.84
C CYS A 579 -3.82 3.71 -24.49
N GLY A 580 -2.64 3.81 -23.87
CA GLY A 580 -2.34 3.13 -22.62
C GLY A 580 -2.05 1.65 -22.83
N PHE A 581 -2.43 0.84 -21.85
CA PHE A 581 -2.18 -0.59 -21.84
C PHE A 581 -3.47 -1.38 -21.90
N ASP A 582 -3.44 -2.48 -22.64
CA ASP A 582 -4.53 -3.43 -22.61
C ASP A 582 -4.53 -4.22 -21.29
N LYS A 583 -5.52 -5.11 -21.11
CA LYS A 583 -5.64 -5.97 -19.91
C LYS A 583 -4.46 -6.92 -19.69
N ARG A 584 -3.50 -6.99 -20.62
CA ARG A 584 -2.31 -7.86 -20.61
C ARG A 584 -1.04 -7.07 -20.34
N GLY A 585 -1.13 -5.75 -20.15
CA GLY A 585 0.03 -4.87 -19.97
C GLY A 585 0.78 -4.61 -21.28
N GLU A 586 0.19 -4.89 -22.44
CA GLU A 586 0.76 -4.54 -23.73
C GLU A 586 0.30 -3.16 -24.17
N ILE A 587 1.20 -2.41 -24.82
CA ILE A 587 0.89 -1.07 -25.33
C ILE A 587 -0.25 -1.18 -26.34
N GLN A 588 -1.38 -0.55 -26.03
CA GLN A 588 -2.57 -0.57 -26.85
C GLN A 588 -2.46 0.52 -27.91
N LYS A 589 -2.64 0.18 -29.19
CA LYS A 589 -2.83 1.20 -30.23
C LYS A 589 -4.19 1.89 -30.06
N CYS A 590 -4.25 3.19 -30.34
CA CYS A 590 -5.52 3.89 -30.40
C CYS A 590 -6.31 3.53 -31.67
N GLU A 591 -7.63 3.49 -31.54
CA GLU A 591 -8.50 3.67 -32.69
C GLU A 591 -8.38 5.11 -33.21
N ILE A 592 -8.65 5.31 -34.50
CA ILE A 592 -8.49 6.62 -35.15
C ILE A 592 -9.31 7.69 -34.41
N GLU A 593 -10.53 7.36 -34.01
CA GLU A 593 -11.44 8.26 -33.28
C GLU A 593 -10.98 8.58 -31.86
N ASN A 594 -10.10 7.74 -31.28
CA ASN A 594 -9.59 7.86 -29.92
C ASN A 594 -8.15 8.40 -29.85
N SER A 595 -7.55 8.73 -31.00
CA SER A 595 -6.15 9.18 -31.09
C SER A 595 -5.83 10.38 -30.19
N PHE A 596 -6.78 11.29 -29.97
CA PHE A 596 -6.63 12.45 -29.06
C PHE A 596 -6.84 12.12 -27.57
N CYS A 597 -7.19 10.89 -27.22
CA CYS A 597 -7.34 10.41 -25.84
C CYS A 597 -6.24 9.43 -25.42
N GLY A 598 -5.25 9.22 -26.28
CA GLY A 598 -4.09 8.36 -26.02
C GLY A 598 -2.96 9.09 -25.28
N SER A 599 -1.72 8.83 -25.68
CA SER A 599 -0.53 9.50 -25.15
C SER A 599 -0.58 10.99 -25.47
N LEU A 600 -0.31 11.81 -24.46
CA LEU A 600 -0.24 13.25 -24.59
C LEU A 600 0.99 13.64 -25.43
N GLN A 601 0.76 14.43 -26.48
CA GLN A 601 1.81 14.89 -27.38
C GLN A 601 2.03 16.39 -27.18
N CYS A 602 3.26 16.75 -26.83
CA CYS A 602 3.68 18.12 -26.51
C CYS A 602 4.75 18.63 -27.47
N SER A 603 4.90 19.94 -27.55
CA SER A 603 5.97 20.62 -28.30
C SER A 603 6.55 21.75 -27.45
N ASN A 604 7.76 22.23 -27.76
CA ASN A 604 8.45 23.26 -26.97
C ASN A 604 8.67 22.85 -25.49
N GLY A 605 8.96 23.80 -24.60
CA GLY A 605 9.31 23.52 -23.20
C GLY A 605 10.71 22.93 -22.99
N GLY A 606 10.94 22.45 -21.76
CA GLY A 606 12.19 21.86 -21.30
C GLY A 606 12.67 20.67 -22.14
N LYS A 607 13.99 20.43 -22.11
CA LYS A 607 14.59 19.24 -22.75
C LYS A 607 14.30 17.95 -21.97
N THR A 608 14.03 18.09 -20.68
CA THR A 608 13.64 17.02 -19.75
C THR A 608 12.38 17.47 -19.01
N PRO A 609 11.54 16.53 -18.56
CA PRO A 609 10.38 16.86 -17.74
C PRO A 609 10.77 17.60 -16.45
N VAL A 610 9.87 18.44 -15.92
CA VAL A 610 10.07 19.18 -14.67
C VAL A 610 10.05 18.18 -13.52
N ALA A 611 11.20 17.99 -12.86
CA ALA A 611 11.33 17.05 -11.75
C ALA A 611 10.62 17.57 -10.50
N LYS A 612 9.35 17.21 -10.32
CA LYS A 612 8.66 17.27 -9.01
C LYS A 612 8.76 15.95 -8.24
N GLU A 613 9.23 14.87 -8.87
CA GLU A 613 9.36 13.52 -8.29
C GLU A 613 10.79 12.97 -8.47
N ILE A 614 11.26 12.17 -7.51
CA ILE A 614 12.66 11.72 -7.34
C ILE A 614 13.03 10.52 -8.27
N LEU A 615 12.14 10.10 -9.18
CA LEU A 615 12.35 8.94 -10.04
C LEU A 615 12.98 9.30 -11.41
N PRO A 616 13.75 8.40 -12.05
CA PRO A 616 14.19 8.59 -13.43
C PRO A 616 12.97 8.61 -14.36
N ILE A 617 12.72 9.77 -14.99
CA ILE A 617 11.62 9.95 -15.92
C ILE A 617 12.09 9.59 -17.33
N ASP A 618 11.63 8.46 -17.86
CA ASP A 618 11.84 8.12 -19.27
C ASP A 618 10.90 8.96 -20.16
N PHE A 619 11.42 9.49 -21.27
CA PHE A 619 10.66 10.28 -22.22
C PHE A 619 11.19 10.15 -23.63
N VAL A 620 10.34 10.42 -24.62
CA VAL A 620 10.70 10.39 -26.03
C VAL A 620 10.41 11.72 -26.69
N VAL A 621 11.37 12.17 -27.51
CA VAL A 621 11.22 13.30 -28.42
C VAL A 621 11.35 12.79 -29.84
N TYR A 622 10.29 12.93 -30.63
CA TYR A 622 10.26 12.56 -32.04
C TYR A 622 10.04 13.80 -32.90
N LYS A 623 10.81 13.94 -33.98
CA LYS A 623 10.63 15.03 -34.95
C LYS A 623 10.12 14.45 -36.26
N MET A 624 9.01 14.97 -36.75
CA MET A 624 8.34 14.46 -37.93
C MET A 624 7.98 15.56 -38.92
N ASN A 625 8.04 15.22 -40.21
CA ASN A 625 7.57 16.09 -41.27
C ASN A 625 6.07 15.85 -41.48
N ALA A 626 5.26 16.88 -41.22
CA ALA A 626 3.86 16.92 -41.60
C ALA A 626 3.58 18.29 -42.22
N GLU A 627 2.74 18.32 -43.25
CA GLU A 627 2.27 19.59 -43.85
C GLU A 627 3.39 20.53 -44.33
N GLY A 628 4.56 19.97 -44.70
CA GLY A 628 5.71 20.75 -45.17
C GLY A 628 6.54 21.42 -44.08
N ALA A 629 6.25 21.16 -42.79
CA ALA A 629 7.01 21.64 -41.64
C ALA A 629 7.51 20.48 -40.75
N VAL A 630 8.59 20.74 -40.01
CA VAL A 630 9.11 19.80 -39.00
C VAL A 630 8.38 20.08 -37.68
N HIS A 631 7.62 19.12 -37.19
CA HIS A 631 6.94 19.18 -35.89
C HIS A 631 7.68 18.35 -34.85
N GLU A 632 7.78 18.88 -33.63
CA GLU A 632 8.31 18.17 -32.47
C GLU A 632 7.15 17.56 -31.67
N CYS A 633 7.21 16.25 -31.46
CA CYS A 633 6.28 15.47 -30.67
C CYS A 633 7.02 14.90 -29.46
N LYS A 634 6.76 15.47 -28.28
CA LYS A 634 7.30 15.02 -27.00
C LYS A 634 6.22 14.26 -26.24
N THR A 635 6.58 13.09 -25.73
CA THR A 635 5.71 12.29 -24.87
C THR A 635 6.53 11.72 -23.71
N ARG A 636 5.92 11.65 -22.53
CA ARG A 636 6.48 10.90 -21.42
C ARG A 636 6.23 9.41 -21.68
N THR A 637 7.20 8.56 -21.39
CA THR A 637 7.02 7.10 -21.46
C THR A 637 6.75 6.54 -20.07
N PHE A 638 6.05 5.42 -20.04
CA PHE A 638 5.63 4.78 -18.79
C PHE A 638 6.81 4.24 -17.99
N SER A 639 6.67 4.28 -16.67
CA SER A 639 7.46 3.47 -15.73
C SER A 639 6.56 2.35 -15.18
N SER A 640 7.15 1.24 -14.73
CA SER A 640 6.44 0.10 -14.12
C SER A 640 5.56 0.48 -12.91
N THR A 641 5.81 1.64 -12.30
CA THR A 641 5.08 2.16 -11.13
C THR A 641 4.07 3.26 -11.49
N ASP A 642 4.07 3.74 -12.73
CA ASP A 642 3.30 4.90 -13.15
C ASP A 642 2.67 4.66 -14.53
N LEU A 643 1.51 3.99 -14.50
CA LEU A 643 0.81 3.49 -15.69
C LEU A 643 -0.10 4.54 -16.34
N GLN A 644 -0.27 5.72 -15.75
CA GLN A 644 -1.24 6.73 -16.21
C GLN A 644 -0.62 8.10 -16.49
N HIS A 645 0.54 8.45 -15.93
CA HIS A 645 1.17 9.73 -16.26
C HIS A 645 1.71 9.72 -17.69
N GLY A 646 1.34 10.76 -18.46
CA GLY A 646 1.70 10.90 -19.88
C GLY A 646 0.59 10.51 -20.85
N LEU A 647 -0.55 10.01 -20.38
CA LEU A 647 -1.79 9.93 -21.16
C LEU A 647 -2.60 11.22 -21.04
N VAL A 648 -3.46 11.46 -22.02
CA VAL A 648 -4.45 12.53 -21.98
C VAL A 648 -5.45 12.25 -20.85
N LYS A 649 -5.61 13.21 -19.93
CA LYS A 649 -6.51 13.10 -18.78
C LYS A 649 -7.97 12.97 -19.21
N ASP A 650 -8.76 12.22 -18.43
CA ASP A 650 -10.21 12.15 -18.61
C ASP A 650 -10.85 13.55 -18.49
N GLY A 651 -11.93 13.77 -19.24
CA GLY A 651 -12.56 15.08 -19.39
C GLY A 651 -11.98 15.97 -20.48
N THR A 652 -10.77 15.66 -20.98
CA THR A 652 -10.12 16.49 -22.01
C THR A 652 -10.92 16.48 -23.32
N LYS A 653 -11.06 17.65 -23.95
CA LYS A 653 -11.74 17.79 -25.24
C LYS A 653 -10.98 17.05 -26.34
N CYS A 654 -11.64 16.07 -26.95
CA CYS A 654 -11.12 15.31 -28.11
C CYS A 654 -11.86 15.59 -29.41
N GLY A 655 -13.01 16.29 -29.36
CA GLY A 655 -13.80 16.62 -30.53
C GLY A 655 -14.98 17.53 -30.22
N TYR A 656 -15.78 17.83 -31.24
CA TYR A 656 -17.01 18.62 -31.06
C TYR A 656 -18.04 17.85 -30.24
N GLN A 657 -18.46 18.40 -29.10
CA GLN A 657 -19.35 17.75 -28.12
C GLN A 657 -18.85 16.36 -27.66
N LYS A 658 -17.52 16.18 -27.64
CA LYS A 658 -16.86 14.96 -27.20
C LYS A 658 -15.69 15.22 -26.25
N LEU A 659 -15.51 14.33 -25.29
CA LEU A 659 -14.40 14.35 -24.33
C LEU A 659 -13.82 12.95 -24.10
N CYS A 660 -12.61 12.90 -23.57
CA CYS A 660 -11.92 11.65 -23.26
C CYS A 660 -12.47 11.01 -21.98
N LEU A 661 -12.79 9.72 -22.04
CA LEU A 661 -13.08 8.88 -20.87
C LEU A 661 -12.46 7.51 -21.08
N ASN A 662 -11.65 7.03 -20.13
CA ASN A 662 -10.92 5.76 -20.26
C ASN A 662 -10.26 5.62 -21.64
N GLN A 663 -9.53 6.66 -22.08
CA GLN A 663 -8.82 6.71 -23.36
C GLN A 663 -9.73 6.59 -24.60
N THR A 664 -11.03 6.82 -24.46
CA THR A 664 -12.00 6.84 -25.57
C THR A 664 -12.66 8.20 -25.74
N CYS A 665 -12.84 8.63 -26.98
CA CYS A 665 -13.44 9.91 -27.31
C CYS A 665 -14.97 9.80 -27.37
N THR A 666 -15.62 10.06 -26.24
CA THR A 666 -17.06 9.81 -26.02
C THR A 666 -17.89 11.08 -26.16
N SER A 667 -19.18 10.94 -26.50
CA SER A 667 -20.09 12.09 -26.58
C SER A 667 -20.51 12.56 -25.20
N ILE A 668 -20.52 13.88 -24.99
CA ILE A 668 -20.99 14.52 -23.75
C ILE A 668 -22.43 14.10 -23.38
N ARG A 669 -23.28 13.80 -24.37
CA ARG A 669 -24.66 13.36 -24.09
C ARG A 669 -24.73 12.01 -23.38
N SER A 670 -23.73 11.14 -23.56
CA SER A 670 -23.70 9.81 -22.96
C SER A 670 -23.29 9.80 -21.48
N ILE A 671 -22.70 10.90 -20.99
CA ILE A 671 -22.16 11.02 -19.64
C ILE A 671 -23.07 11.87 -18.72
N LEU A 672 -23.97 12.65 -19.31
CA LEU A 672 -24.89 13.51 -18.59
C LEU A 672 -26.00 12.67 -17.95
N SER A 673 -25.95 12.55 -16.62
CA SER A 673 -27.03 11.94 -15.82
C SER A 673 -27.82 13.03 -15.08
N GLY A 674 -29.15 12.91 -15.04
CA GLY A 674 -30.05 13.90 -14.43
C GLY A 674 -30.20 15.20 -15.22
N LYS A 675 -31.16 16.04 -14.85
CA LYS A 675 -31.40 17.37 -15.45
C LYS A 675 -31.63 18.39 -14.34
N CYS A 676 -31.01 19.56 -14.46
CA CYS A 676 -31.37 20.69 -13.62
C CYS A 676 -32.77 21.22 -13.96
N PRO A 677 -33.40 21.97 -13.07
CA PRO A 677 -34.67 22.65 -13.33
C PRO A 677 -34.66 23.43 -14.65
N LEU A 678 -35.76 23.31 -15.38
CA LEU A 678 -36.01 23.94 -16.67
C LEU A 678 -37.30 24.75 -16.55
N GLU A 679 -37.29 25.97 -17.08
CA GLU A 679 -38.51 26.75 -17.29
C GLU A 679 -39.24 26.30 -18.57
N GLU A 680 -40.47 26.78 -18.78
CA GLU A 680 -41.30 26.53 -19.97
C GLU A 680 -40.59 26.88 -21.30
N LEU A 681 -39.59 27.77 -21.30
CA LEU A 681 -38.75 28.12 -22.46
C LEU A 681 -37.47 27.26 -22.65
N GLN A 682 -37.31 26.16 -21.92
CA GLN A 682 -36.17 25.22 -22.00
C GLN A 682 -34.79 25.79 -21.61
N ALA A 683 -34.73 26.97 -20.98
CA ALA A 683 -33.48 27.47 -20.40
C ALA A 683 -33.18 26.72 -19.08
N THR A 684 -31.96 26.21 -18.95
CA THR A 684 -31.51 25.52 -17.73
C THR A 684 -31.28 26.58 -16.64
N CYS A 685 -31.80 26.36 -15.43
CA CYS A 685 -31.73 27.33 -14.33
C CYS A 685 -32.29 28.71 -14.71
N SER A 686 -33.39 28.74 -15.47
CA SER A 686 -34.03 29.95 -16.01
C SER A 686 -33.09 30.89 -16.77
N GLY A 687 -31.90 30.43 -17.20
CA GLY A 687 -30.89 31.27 -17.82
C GLY A 687 -30.17 32.23 -16.86
N HIS A 688 -30.42 32.12 -15.56
CA HIS A 688 -29.88 32.98 -14.50
C HIS A 688 -29.06 32.18 -13.47
N GLY A 689 -28.53 31.02 -13.88
CA GLY A 689 -27.78 30.17 -13.00
C GLY A 689 -27.01 29.06 -13.71
N ILE A 690 -26.15 28.42 -12.94
CA ILE A 690 -25.24 27.36 -13.37
C ILE A 690 -25.76 26.02 -12.84
N CYS A 691 -25.88 25.03 -13.72
CA CYS A 691 -26.25 23.67 -13.36
C CYS A 691 -25.07 22.92 -12.72
N THR A 692 -25.25 22.44 -11.50
CA THR A 692 -24.23 21.75 -10.70
C THR A 692 -24.17 20.24 -10.98
N ASN A 693 -23.12 19.59 -10.49
CA ASN A 693 -22.93 18.14 -10.47
C ASN A 693 -24.07 17.35 -9.81
N ILE A 694 -24.75 17.91 -8.81
CA ILE A 694 -25.88 17.28 -8.09
C ILE A 694 -27.26 17.60 -8.71
N ASN A 695 -27.31 18.20 -9.89
CA ASN A 695 -28.54 18.62 -10.59
C ASN A 695 -29.33 19.73 -9.88
N THR A 696 -28.64 20.63 -9.18
CA THR A 696 -29.21 21.86 -8.60
C THR A 696 -28.74 23.08 -9.39
N CYS A 697 -29.40 24.22 -9.19
CA CYS A 697 -29.02 25.49 -9.80
C CYS A 697 -28.29 26.38 -8.79
N SER A 698 -27.08 26.80 -9.15
CA SER A 698 -26.36 27.88 -8.47
C SER A 698 -26.69 29.20 -9.17
N CYS A 699 -27.49 30.05 -8.53
CA CYS A 699 -27.98 31.28 -9.15
C CYS A 699 -26.92 32.38 -9.24
N GLU A 700 -27.03 33.20 -10.27
CA GLU A 700 -26.23 34.41 -10.43
C GLU A 700 -26.68 35.50 -9.44
N GLU A 701 -25.81 36.48 -9.20
CA GLU A 701 -26.10 37.59 -8.29
C GLU A 701 -27.39 38.33 -8.70
N GLY A 702 -28.31 38.50 -7.76
CA GLY A 702 -29.63 39.09 -8.01
C GLY A 702 -30.73 38.10 -8.36
N TRP A 703 -30.43 36.79 -8.42
CA TRP A 703 -31.42 35.73 -8.66
C TRP A 703 -31.43 34.69 -7.54
N LYS A 704 -32.61 34.16 -7.22
CA LYS A 704 -32.82 33.14 -6.17
C LYS A 704 -33.90 32.14 -6.57
N GLY A 705 -34.06 31.11 -5.74
CA GLY A 705 -35.01 30.01 -5.96
C GLY A 705 -34.32 28.76 -6.50
N SER A 706 -35.00 27.61 -6.43
CA SER A 706 -34.42 26.32 -6.84
C SER A 706 -34.09 26.23 -8.33
N ASP A 707 -34.73 27.06 -9.16
CA ASP A 707 -34.57 27.15 -10.60
C ASP A 707 -34.01 28.51 -11.07
N CYS A 708 -33.68 29.41 -10.15
CA CYS A 708 -33.22 30.78 -10.43
C CYS A 708 -34.22 31.65 -11.21
N SER A 709 -35.53 31.38 -11.05
CA SER A 709 -36.59 32.14 -11.73
C SER A 709 -37.01 33.44 -11.03
N THR A 710 -36.60 33.64 -9.77
CA THR A 710 -37.05 34.78 -8.96
C THR A 710 -35.93 35.81 -8.74
N GLU A 711 -36.22 37.09 -8.99
CA GLU A 711 -35.30 38.17 -8.67
C GLU A 711 -35.18 38.36 -7.14
N ASP A 712 -33.96 38.57 -6.67
CA ASP A 712 -33.70 38.87 -5.27
C ASP A 712 -33.79 40.37 -4.99
N GLU A 713 -34.99 40.83 -4.63
CA GLU A 713 -35.25 42.24 -4.26
C GLU A 713 -34.43 42.75 -3.05
N GLY A 714 -33.72 41.87 -2.33
CA GLY A 714 -32.88 42.20 -1.18
C GLY A 714 -31.56 42.91 -1.51
N LEU A 715 -31.00 42.72 -2.71
CA LEU A 715 -29.72 43.31 -3.13
C LEU A 715 -29.83 44.73 -3.70
N GLN A 716 -31.04 45.25 -3.91
CA GLN A 716 -31.23 46.64 -4.39
C GLN A 716 -31.03 47.72 -3.30
N LYS A 717 -30.74 47.35 -2.05
CA LYS A 717 -30.45 48.30 -0.97
C LYS A 717 -29.25 47.88 -0.12
N GLY A 718 -28.05 47.92 -0.68
CA GLY A 718 -26.83 47.96 0.13
C GLY A 718 -25.57 47.51 -0.60
N HIS A 719 -24.70 48.48 -0.90
CA HIS A 719 -23.28 48.34 -1.25
C HIS A 719 -22.89 47.28 -2.30
N THR A 720 -22.60 47.76 -3.52
CA THR A 720 -21.70 47.08 -4.46
C THR A 720 -20.38 46.76 -3.75
N LYS A 721 -20.18 45.49 -3.38
CA LYS A 721 -18.86 44.94 -3.12
C LYS A 721 -18.43 44.16 -4.36
N THR A 722 -17.36 44.61 -4.98
CA THR A 722 -16.69 43.92 -6.07
C THR A 722 -15.77 42.82 -5.52
N ILE A 723 -15.37 41.87 -6.36
CA ILE A 723 -14.36 40.84 -6.03
C ILE A 723 -13.05 41.47 -5.51
N ALA A 724 -12.76 42.73 -5.87
CA ALA A 724 -11.63 43.49 -5.32
C ALA A 724 -11.75 43.76 -3.80
N ASP A 725 -12.97 43.92 -3.27
CA ASP A 725 -13.21 44.18 -1.85
C ASP A 725 -13.00 42.94 -0.96
N TYR A 726 -12.94 41.74 -1.56
CA TYR A 726 -12.58 40.50 -0.87
C TYR A 726 -11.06 40.34 -0.72
N TYR A 727 -10.26 40.92 -1.61
CA TYR A 727 -8.79 40.92 -1.50
C TYR A 727 -8.30 41.88 -0.39
N ASP A 728 -8.97 43.02 -0.18
CA ASP A 728 -8.59 43.99 0.86
C ASP A 728 -8.93 43.52 2.30
N ALA A 729 -9.85 42.57 2.47
CA ALA A 729 -10.18 42.00 3.77
C ALA A 729 -9.19 40.91 4.24
N ALA A 730 -8.40 40.34 3.32
CA ALA A 730 -7.39 39.31 3.61
C ALA A 730 -6.05 39.90 4.10
N GLU A 731 -5.73 41.16 3.76
CA GLU A 731 -4.51 41.83 4.24
C GLU A 731 -4.64 42.36 5.68
N GLY A 732 -5.87 42.52 6.20
CA GLY A 732 -6.11 43.09 7.54
C GLY A 732 -5.92 42.15 8.74
N SER A 733 -5.68 40.85 8.53
CA SER A 733 -5.42 39.88 9.62
C SER A 733 -4.06 39.19 9.56
N ALA A 734 -3.18 39.62 8.65
CA ALA A 734 -1.81 39.13 8.53
C ALA A 734 -0.78 40.04 9.24
N GLN A 735 -1.21 40.83 10.23
CA GLN A 735 -0.36 41.80 10.91
C GLN A 735 -0.38 41.61 12.44
N GLU A 736 -0.10 40.39 12.89
CA GLU A 736 0.52 40.15 14.20
C GLU A 736 1.30 38.84 14.12
N ASN A 737 2.61 38.90 14.38
CA ASN A 737 3.62 37.82 14.29
C ASN A 737 4.37 37.65 12.96
N ALA A 738 5.02 38.73 12.49
CA ALA A 738 6.24 38.61 11.69
C ALA A 738 7.39 39.31 12.43
N HIS A 739 8.10 38.56 13.27
CA HIS A 739 9.39 38.99 13.81
C HIS A 739 10.38 37.82 13.63
N TYR A 740 11.00 37.75 12.46
CA TYR A 740 12.24 37.00 12.28
C TYR A 740 13.05 37.65 11.16
N GLY A 741 14.28 38.03 11.50
CA GLY A 741 15.09 38.98 10.73
C GLY A 741 15.59 38.45 9.38
N GLU A 742 15.60 39.36 8.40
CA GLU A 742 16.37 39.22 7.18
C GLU A 742 17.86 39.36 7.51
N ASN A 743 18.63 38.29 7.35
CA ASN A 743 20.07 38.37 7.15
C ASN A 743 20.34 38.20 5.66
N GLU A 744 20.61 39.30 4.96
CA GLU A 744 21.23 39.27 3.64
C GLU A 744 22.60 38.56 3.74
N LEU A 745 22.73 37.44 3.03
CA LEU A 745 24.01 36.74 2.90
C LEU A 745 24.87 37.47 1.85
N GLN A 746 25.65 38.46 2.28
CA GLN A 746 26.68 39.07 1.43
C GLN A 746 27.78 38.03 1.14
N LEU A 747 27.81 37.52 -0.10
CA LEU A 747 28.86 36.61 -0.55
C LEU A 747 30.21 37.33 -0.62
N ASN A 748 31.15 36.86 0.19
CA ASN A 748 32.53 37.33 0.22
C ASN A 748 33.25 36.92 -1.10
N PRO A 749 33.81 37.85 -1.90
CA PRO A 749 34.42 37.55 -3.20
C PRO A 749 35.61 36.56 -3.14
N ASN A 750 36.15 36.30 -1.95
CA ASN A 750 37.21 35.31 -1.76
C ASN A 750 36.72 33.84 -1.79
N MET A 751 35.42 33.57 -1.55
CA MET A 751 34.84 32.22 -1.60
C MET A 751 34.62 31.71 -3.04
N ALA A 752 34.36 32.60 -3.98
CA ALA A 752 34.22 32.21 -5.39
C ALA A 752 35.57 31.72 -5.97
N ILE A 753 36.67 32.35 -5.55
CA ILE A 753 38.03 32.00 -6.01
C ILE A 753 38.46 30.64 -5.45
N THR A 754 38.12 30.32 -4.20
CA THR A 754 38.46 29.01 -3.60
C THR A 754 37.69 27.86 -4.25
N VAL A 755 36.41 28.07 -4.59
CA VAL A 755 35.59 27.07 -5.29
C VAL A 755 36.11 26.84 -6.71
N LEU A 756 36.50 27.90 -7.43
CA LEU A 756 37.10 27.77 -8.75
C LEU A 756 38.46 27.05 -8.70
N ALA A 757 39.32 27.37 -7.73
CA ALA A 757 40.58 26.68 -7.55
C ALA A 757 40.40 25.17 -7.24
N ALA A 758 39.43 24.82 -6.38
CA ALA A 758 39.11 23.44 -6.07
C ALA A 758 38.61 22.67 -7.31
N SER A 759 37.79 23.31 -8.16
CA SER A 759 37.27 22.70 -9.38
C SER A 759 38.38 22.37 -10.40
N VAL A 760 39.41 23.22 -10.50
CA VAL A 760 40.57 22.98 -11.39
C VAL A 760 41.43 21.84 -10.87
N ILE A 761 41.63 21.74 -9.55
CA ILE A 761 42.40 20.65 -8.94
C ILE A 761 41.69 19.30 -9.16
N ILE A 762 40.37 19.25 -8.97
CA ILE A 762 39.57 18.04 -9.23
C ILE A 762 39.65 17.65 -10.72
N GLY A 763 39.57 18.62 -11.63
CA GLY A 763 39.75 18.37 -13.06
C GLY A 763 41.12 17.77 -13.42
N LEU A 764 42.20 18.27 -12.81
CA LEU A 764 43.55 17.73 -13.03
C LEU A 764 43.69 16.30 -12.49
N ILE A 765 43.08 15.99 -11.34
CA ILE A 765 43.08 14.62 -10.78
C ILE A 765 42.37 13.65 -11.73
N LEU A 766 41.24 14.04 -12.30
CA LEU A 766 40.50 13.21 -13.25
C LEU A 766 41.30 12.93 -14.54
N VAL A 767 42.06 13.92 -15.03
CA VAL A 767 42.95 13.73 -16.18
C VAL A 767 44.08 12.74 -15.87
N VAL A 768 44.68 12.82 -14.68
CA VAL A 768 45.72 11.86 -14.25
C VAL A 768 45.15 10.44 -14.17
N ILE A 769 43.94 10.28 -13.62
CA ILE A 769 43.26 8.97 -13.55
C ILE A 769 43.01 8.42 -14.96
N ALA A 770 42.57 9.26 -15.89
CA ALA A 770 42.34 8.85 -17.29
C ALA A 770 43.64 8.39 -17.97
N VAL A 771 44.75 9.10 -17.77
CA VAL A 771 46.06 8.71 -18.31
C VAL A 771 46.56 7.40 -17.72
N LEU A 772 46.40 7.20 -16.41
CA LEU A 772 46.74 5.94 -15.75
C LEU A 772 45.91 4.77 -16.29
N PHE A 773 44.62 5.00 -16.58
CA PHE A 773 43.75 3.97 -17.16
C PHE A 773 44.16 3.61 -18.59
N ILE A 774 44.55 4.60 -19.40
CA ILE A 774 45.09 4.38 -20.75
C ILE A 774 46.41 3.60 -20.68
N PHE A 775 47.30 3.95 -19.75
CA PHE A 775 48.57 3.26 -19.56
C PHE A 775 48.37 1.82 -19.07
N TYR A 776 47.41 1.58 -18.17
CA TYR A 776 47.01 0.25 -17.72
C TYR A 776 46.48 -0.59 -18.88
N ARG A 777 45.64 -0.03 -19.75
CA ARG A 777 45.17 -0.73 -20.96
C ARG A 777 46.30 -1.02 -21.94
N TYR A 778 47.23 -0.09 -22.13
CA TYR A 778 48.40 -0.28 -23.00
C TYR A 778 49.30 -1.43 -22.49
N LEU A 779 49.57 -1.49 -21.19
CA LEU A 779 50.34 -2.59 -20.58
C LEU A 779 49.62 -3.93 -20.71
N ARG A 780 48.29 -3.96 -20.55
CA ARG A 780 47.50 -5.19 -20.67
C ARG A 780 47.48 -5.75 -22.10
N ILE A 781 47.43 -4.88 -23.11
CA ILE A 781 47.47 -5.28 -24.52
C ILE A 781 48.85 -5.82 -24.89
N ASN A 782 49.94 -5.23 -24.39
CA ASN A 782 51.29 -5.71 -24.63
C ASN A 782 51.62 -6.99 -23.85
N ALA A 783 51.01 -7.22 -22.69
CA ALA A 783 51.14 -8.49 -21.95
C ALA A 783 50.49 -9.66 -22.71
N THR A 784 49.37 -9.43 -23.41
CA THR A 784 48.71 -10.46 -24.24
C THR A 784 49.41 -10.74 -25.58
N ALA A 785 50.35 -9.90 -26.01
CA ALA A 785 51.11 -10.10 -27.25
C ALA A 785 52.41 -10.91 -27.06
N ALA A 786 52.81 -11.21 -25.82
CA ALA A 786 54.04 -11.95 -25.51
C ALA A 786 53.87 -13.47 -25.35
N GLU A 787 52.65 -14.01 -25.38
CA GLU A 787 52.38 -15.45 -25.21
C GLU A 787 52.06 -16.22 -26.52
N VAL A 788 52.24 -15.59 -27.69
CA VAL A 788 52.15 -16.28 -28.98
C VAL A 788 53.45 -16.07 -29.78
N ALA A 789 54.46 -16.87 -29.47
CA ALA A 789 55.54 -17.21 -30.40
C ALA A 789 55.78 -18.75 -30.34
N PRO A 790 56.00 -19.41 -31.49
CA PRO A 790 55.73 -20.84 -31.64
C PRO A 790 56.92 -21.73 -31.26
N LYS A 791 56.63 -22.87 -30.60
CA LYS A 791 57.29 -24.15 -30.84
C LYS A 791 56.30 -25.29 -30.70
#